data_AF-A0AAJ2TDQ9-F1
#
_entry.id   AF-A0AAJ2TDQ9-F1
#
_cell.length_a   1.000
_cell.length_b   1.000
_cell.length_c   1.000
_cell.angle_alpha   90.00
_cell.angle_beta   90.00
_cell.angle_gamma   90.00
#
_symmetry.space_group_name_H-M   'P 1'
#
loop_
_entity.id
_entity.type
_entity.pdbx_description
1 polymer ?
#
loop_
_entity_poly.entity_id
_entity_poly.type
_entity_poly.pdbx_seq_one_letter_code
_entity_poly.pdbx_strand_id
1 'polypeptide(L)'
;MKRILRILTPFAILIVMLALTAGCGEKAPEFIPEPTRILRTDITSQPALEGVKMIRAALREKSGKEIEPVTDWVARGEEIPPLDSEIVVGKTNREKSVSEYEALVSARKNSSRDWSIVESDGSVLITGASDEALLDAVNYFIANYIDEEGIKVPQGEKYEFRYPYKDITIDGKPLSDYALVRSSDPLIRGAEEFLLDTVRDACGLALDSGEMKITSELSGTGYSVTSDDAGITVRGGTYADINMGFAMLGAAIEDGSFSGKSDISGTLPSVHGVGEKTADGRYTTIGDPVWLIDDSSVIQSGWDADLVSTKYATAAENNTSYWHKYSLDNSGVNEPCMMKRPFQPQTDGVLTLDTRLTIPASGAKITLEGDGKTAIMIATDNNRIVTGDGKEITAATPMISLRLIADIDSAKYRVFINGSELGEYDFLEKTGKLDLLRFSLDAGANGSMAPEFVYLYRNYPALSRFDLETSGAAPLGCVSENAEVTDARDLRISGGHAEMTFPAVDGHMAYEVKLLTGDFSTASFDVLSGGKPVLSLVFDKMLAKVGDEVLRTYSKNFWYTLRIEPDTRSGAAEVFINGKTLGYFALTGNVSGFDGVAVRSEGVVRIDDLMVFQINDHDDYVPAPVSAGSDGYNVGLQVCSLWRNGYHFGWDCISPFEENRPVLGYYDEGITEVADWEIKYMAEHGIDYQLFCWYSTSMTDPIKTPGMYQALHDGYFMARYSDRMKFAIMWENANATHPGSSDNFRNVIVPYWVEYYLTDPRYMTIDNKPVITVFSIGDLLKDFGSAEGVKAEFDYLRDVCRGLGYDGAIIMVQAATTNGSTLATIREFGADATYAYNWGKANTSLEYENYVSGQFASGTNTVATISVGFNNVAWAGTRSSLIEPDDYKKALEWVRDDFSGRYDKDSWLSRSVILSTWNEYGEGTYIMPSPALHGFDYLEAVREVFAPDSGCENLIPTESQLARLSTLRVQSRKILRADYRVESADYSGFEAIKGWDFKTGANGWTQGFGLREFSGSGGALSGISGANDYSVMSPDNLGIDLTGAGALHVRMKAEKAAGTLQIFFTTDEDNNWDEKKSFHVQVSKAGEYVDYWLPTTGNAAFSGKLRRLRVDPQDIPESRFEIELLEVSGKRERLTLERSDGAVFSFGRYEPYLSDGELYMPFDPKTGLLTFFGCGYDWFPETRTILVRRGGKSVSYTIGKDIGEMDGLPVIPFSRLTDDFGISDIVIKTEKMF
;
A
#
# COMPACT_ATOMS: atom_id res chain seq x y z
N MET A 1 -37.56 10.72 -31.94
CA MET A 1 -38.40 11.66 -32.72
C MET A 1 -39.15 12.60 -31.76
N LYS A 2 -38.54 13.76 -31.52
CA LYS A 2 -39.15 15.12 -31.47
C LYS A 2 -40.30 15.32 -30.48
N ARG A 3 -40.25 16.23 -29.50
CA ARG A 3 -39.45 17.46 -29.23
C ARG A 3 -40.19 18.04 -27.98
N ILE A 4 -39.64 18.45 -26.84
CA ILE A 4 -38.80 19.63 -26.52
C ILE A 4 -38.83 19.72 -24.97
N LEU A 5 -37.68 19.60 -24.28
CA LEU A 5 -36.96 20.66 -23.54
C LEU A 5 -37.53 21.12 -22.16
N ARG A 6 -36.72 20.82 -21.12
CA ARG A 6 -36.10 21.72 -20.12
C ARG A 6 -36.83 22.25 -18.86
N ILE A 7 -36.30 21.81 -17.71
CA ILE A 7 -35.77 22.53 -16.49
C ILE A 7 -36.71 23.42 -15.64
N LEU A 8 -36.84 23.12 -14.33
CA LEU A 8 -36.41 23.91 -13.14
C LEU A 8 -37.26 23.66 -11.86
N THR A 9 -36.56 23.21 -10.80
CA THR A 9 -36.60 23.52 -9.34
C THR A 9 -37.87 24.04 -8.64
N PRO A 10 -38.23 23.57 -7.41
CA PRO A 10 -39.19 24.27 -6.56
C PRO A 10 -38.49 25.35 -5.71
N PHE A 11 -38.56 26.60 -6.16
CA PHE A 11 -38.39 27.78 -5.30
C PHE A 11 -39.32 28.91 -5.80
N ALA A 12 -40.63 28.64 -5.83
CA ALA A 12 -41.64 29.65 -6.20
C ALA A 12 -43.07 29.30 -5.75
N ILE A 13 -43.26 28.83 -4.51
CA ILE A 13 -44.59 28.82 -3.86
C ILE A 13 -44.60 29.91 -2.78
N LEU A 14 -44.55 31.18 -3.21
CA LEU A 14 -44.87 32.29 -2.32
C LEU A 14 -45.52 33.50 -3.02
N ILE A 15 -45.68 33.51 -4.36
CA ILE A 15 -46.15 34.71 -5.08
C ILE A 15 -47.41 34.50 -5.94
N VAL A 16 -47.95 33.28 -6.09
CA VAL A 16 -49.17 33.03 -6.89
C VAL A 16 -50.46 32.87 -6.05
N MET A 17 -50.39 32.96 -4.71
CA MET A 17 -51.58 33.06 -3.84
C MET A 17 -52.18 34.49 -3.75
N LEU A 18 -51.95 35.34 -4.74
CA LEU A 18 -52.52 36.70 -4.79
C LEU A 18 -52.99 37.06 -6.20
N ALA A 19 -53.93 36.26 -6.75
CA ALA A 19 -55.03 36.73 -7.60
C ALA A 19 -55.73 35.53 -8.26
N LEU A 20 -56.96 35.23 -7.81
CA LEU A 20 -58.13 34.78 -8.58
C LEU A 20 -59.02 33.88 -7.73
N THR A 21 -59.81 34.51 -6.85
CA THR A 21 -61.14 34.02 -6.53
C THR A 21 -62.07 34.25 -7.73
N ALA A 22 -62.58 33.18 -8.36
CA ALA A 22 -63.96 33.10 -8.86
C ALA A 22 -64.24 31.77 -9.59
N GLY A 23 -65.08 30.94 -8.98
CA GLY A 23 -66.15 30.22 -9.69
C GLY A 23 -65.90 28.79 -10.17
N CYS A 24 -66.05 27.81 -9.28
CA CYS A 24 -66.92 26.65 -9.49
C CYS A 24 -67.10 25.93 -8.14
N GLY A 25 -68.34 25.84 -7.65
CA GLY A 25 -68.64 25.21 -6.37
C GLY A 25 -68.66 23.70 -6.51
N GLU A 26 -67.63 23.03 -6.01
CA GLU A 26 -67.76 21.66 -5.54
C GLU A 26 -68.14 21.73 -4.05
N LYS A 27 -69.20 21.02 -3.67
CA LYS A 27 -69.52 20.81 -2.25
C LYS A 27 -68.28 20.20 -1.59
N ALA A 28 -67.91 20.71 -0.41
CA ALA A 28 -66.91 20.05 0.41
C ALA A 28 -67.32 18.57 0.59
N PRO A 29 -66.39 17.61 0.42
CA PRO A 29 -66.70 16.20 0.61
C PRO A 29 -67.24 15.97 2.03
N GLU A 30 -68.37 15.27 2.13
CA GLU A 30 -68.87 14.77 3.41
C GLU A 30 -67.97 13.60 3.81
N PHE A 31 -67.27 13.74 4.95
CA PHE A 31 -66.40 12.70 5.51
C PHE A 31 -67.19 11.83 6.49
N ILE A 32 -66.79 10.57 6.62
CA ILE A 32 -67.36 9.70 7.66
C ILE A 32 -67.02 10.24 9.07
N PRO A 33 -67.84 9.92 10.10
CA PRO A 33 -67.45 10.14 11.49
C PRO A 33 -66.08 9.53 11.77
N GLU A 34 -65.29 10.20 12.62
CA GLU A 34 -63.94 9.73 12.93
C GLU A 34 -63.98 8.33 13.57
N PRO A 35 -63.24 7.34 13.03
CA PRO A 35 -63.32 5.97 13.52
C PRO A 35 -62.97 5.85 15.00
N THR A 36 -63.81 5.13 15.73
CA THR A 36 -63.62 4.96 17.19
C THR A 36 -62.85 3.69 17.54
N ARG A 37 -62.60 2.81 16.56
CA ARG A 37 -61.91 1.52 16.73
C ARG A 37 -61.15 1.12 15.46
N ILE A 38 -60.10 0.32 15.66
CA ILE A 38 -59.35 -0.34 14.59
C ILE A 38 -59.29 -1.84 14.94
N LEU A 39 -59.83 -2.67 14.04
CA LEU A 39 -59.88 -4.12 14.14
C LEU A 39 -59.00 -4.77 13.08
N ARG A 40 -58.37 -5.89 13.43
CA ARG A 40 -57.67 -6.79 12.52
C ARG A 40 -58.31 -8.18 12.52
N THR A 41 -57.85 -9.01 11.58
CA THR A 41 -58.20 -10.44 11.49
C THR A 41 -57.89 -11.21 12.78
N ASP A 42 -58.68 -12.27 13.03
CA ASP A 42 -58.62 -13.15 14.21
C ASP A 42 -57.51 -14.21 14.11
N ILE A 43 -56.89 -14.34 12.95
CA ILE A 43 -55.70 -15.16 12.71
C ILE A 43 -54.48 -14.29 13.04
N THR A 44 -53.47 -14.83 13.72
CA THR A 44 -52.19 -14.16 14.00
C THR A 44 -51.37 -13.91 12.72
N SER A 45 -51.91 -13.12 11.78
CA SER A 45 -51.15 -12.49 10.69
C SER A 45 -50.36 -11.35 11.32
N GLN A 46 -49.05 -11.54 11.42
CA GLN A 46 -48.12 -10.52 11.90
C GLN A 46 -48.27 -9.19 11.11
N PRO A 47 -48.48 -9.22 9.78
CA PRO A 47 -48.73 -8.01 8.98
C PRO A 47 -50.03 -7.27 9.31
N ALA A 48 -51.13 -7.98 9.61
CA ALA A 48 -52.35 -7.32 10.05
C ALA A 48 -52.20 -6.63 11.43
N LEU A 49 -51.40 -7.23 12.33
CA LEU A 49 -51.03 -6.62 13.61
C LEU A 49 -50.15 -5.38 13.43
N GLU A 50 -49.18 -5.45 12.53
CA GLU A 50 -48.32 -4.32 12.18
C GLU A 50 -49.11 -3.19 11.53
N GLY A 51 -50.00 -3.50 10.59
CA GLY A 51 -50.87 -2.51 9.95
C GLY A 51 -51.70 -1.71 10.95
N VAL A 52 -52.30 -2.37 11.95
CA VAL A 52 -53.02 -1.68 13.03
C VAL A 52 -52.10 -0.78 13.86
N LYS A 53 -50.88 -1.23 14.17
CA LYS A 53 -49.88 -0.41 14.89
C LYS A 53 -49.47 0.82 14.07
N MET A 54 -49.26 0.66 12.77
CA MET A 54 -48.88 1.74 11.85
C MET A 54 -49.95 2.82 11.77
N ILE A 55 -51.22 2.43 11.63
CA ILE A 55 -52.34 3.39 11.59
C ILE A 55 -52.42 4.17 12.91
N ARG A 56 -52.31 3.50 14.06
CA ARG A 56 -52.30 4.17 15.37
C ARG A 56 -51.12 5.12 15.54
N ALA A 57 -49.92 4.68 15.16
CA ALA A 57 -48.71 5.49 15.24
C ALA A 57 -48.83 6.74 14.36
N ALA A 58 -49.26 6.60 13.11
CA ALA A 58 -49.43 7.70 12.18
C ALA A 58 -50.52 8.69 12.64
N LEU A 59 -51.65 8.20 13.18
CA LEU A 59 -52.69 9.06 13.75
C LEU A 59 -52.13 9.91 14.91
N ARG A 60 -51.38 9.28 15.81
CA ARG A 60 -50.74 9.95 16.96
C ARG A 60 -49.69 10.97 16.52
N GLU A 61 -48.84 10.60 15.57
CA GLU A 61 -47.76 11.45 15.08
C GLU A 61 -48.28 12.66 14.31
N LYS A 62 -49.23 12.46 13.38
CA LYS A 62 -49.71 13.53 12.50
C LYS A 62 -50.72 14.45 13.18
N SER A 63 -51.65 13.91 13.96
CA SER A 63 -52.80 14.69 14.50
C SER A 63 -52.80 14.86 16.02
N GLY A 64 -51.92 14.15 16.74
CA GLY A 64 -51.94 14.09 18.20
C GLY A 64 -53.15 13.35 18.80
N LYS A 65 -54.02 12.76 17.99
CA LYS A 65 -55.18 11.95 18.43
C LYS A 65 -54.79 10.51 18.69
N GLU A 66 -55.56 9.82 19.54
CA GLU A 66 -55.32 8.43 19.90
C GLU A 66 -56.62 7.64 19.96
N ILE A 67 -56.59 6.40 19.47
CA ILE A 67 -57.69 5.43 19.57
C ILE A 67 -57.27 4.37 20.59
N GLU A 68 -57.84 4.45 21.78
CA GLU A 68 -57.54 3.60 22.94
C GLU A 68 -57.72 2.10 22.63
N PRO A 69 -56.77 1.22 23.01
CA PRO A 69 -56.87 -0.21 22.76
C PRO A 69 -57.84 -0.87 23.75
N VAL A 70 -59.07 -1.17 23.31
CA VAL A 70 -60.02 -2.01 24.07
C VAL A 70 -59.72 -3.49 23.79
N THR A 71 -59.72 -3.86 22.50
CA THR A 71 -59.11 -5.04 21.85
C THR A 71 -59.00 -4.70 20.36
N ASP A 72 -57.97 -5.18 19.66
CA ASP A 72 -57.81 -4.94 18.21
C ASP A 72 -58.34 -6.11 17.35
N TRP A 73 -58.98 -7.11 17.94
CA TRP A 73 -59.58 -8.25 17.24
C TRP A 73 -60.82 -8.75 18.00
N VAL A 74 -61.68 -9.53 17.32
CA VAL A 74 -62.84 -10.22 17.90
C VAL A 74 -62.84 -11.67 17.42
N ALA A 75 -63.08 -12.63 18.32
CA ALA A 75 -63.08 -14.05 17.96
C ALA A 75 -64.22 -14.42 17.01
N ARG A 76 -63.96 -15.37 16.11
CA ARG A 76 -65.00 -15.97 15.26
C ARG A 76 -66.09 -16.61 16.14
N GLY A 77 -67.31 -16.08 16.05
CA GLY A 77 -68.48 -16.58 16.79
C GLY A 77 -68.89 -15.76 18.03
N GLU A 78 -68.15 -14.72 18.40
CA GLU A 78 -68.57 -13.78 19.45
C GLU A 78 -69.53 -12.69 18.91
N GLU A 79 -70.44 -12.23 19.78
CA GLU A 79 -71.43 -11.19 19.44
C GLU A 79 -70.72 -9.84 19.25
N ILE A 80 -70.95 -9.22 18.08
CA ILE A 80 -70.30 -7.99 17.67
C ILE A 80 -71.02 -6.80 18.34
N PRO A 81 -70.35 -5.96 19.14
CA PRO A 81 -70.96 -4.74 19.68
C PRO A 81 -71.31 -3.77 18.54
N PRO A 82 -72.54 -3.23 18.47
CA PRO A 82 -72.90 -2.22 17.48
C PRO A 82 -72.19 -0.90 17.79
N LEU A 83 -71.49 -0.32 16.80
CA LEU A 83 -70.86 0.99 16.89
C LEU A 83 -70.91 1.73 15.56
N ASP A 84 -70.93 3.05 15.65
CA ASP A 84 -71.28 3.94 14.55
C ASP A 84 -70.09 4.33 13.62
N SER A 85 -68.85 3.85 13.86
CA SER A 85 -67.70 3.94 12.91
C SER A 85 -66.42 3.18 13.36
N GLU A 86 -65.81 2.40 12.47
CA GLU A 86 -64.59 1.58 12.70
C GLU A 86 -63.68 1.41 11.45
N ILE A 87 -62.40 1.06 11.65
CA ILE A 87 -61.47 0.59 10.60
C ILE A 87 -61.27 -0.92 10.75
N VAL A 88 -61.33 -1.68 9.66
CA VAL A 88 -61.21 -3.14 9.60
C VAL A 88 -60.06 -3.51 8.67
N VAL A 89 -58.98 -4.07 9.22
CA VAL A 89 -57.73 -4.42 8.53
C VAL A 89 -57.66 -5.94 8.29
N GLY A 90 -57.71 -6.34 7.01
CA GLY A 90 -57.69 -7.73 6.56
C GLY A 90 -59.06 -8.42 6.57
N LYS A 91 -59.09 -9.73 6.29
CA LYS A 91 -60.31 -10.58 6.33
C LYS A 91 -60.70 -10.90 7.78
N THR A 92 -61.70 -10.20 8.31
CA THR A 92 -62.16 -10.36 9.71
C THR A 92 -63.45 -11.19 9.81
N ASN A 93 -64.07 -11.23 10.99
CA ASN A 93 -65.41 -11.80 11.18
C ASN A 93 -66.56 -10.86 10.72
N ARG A 94 -66.24 -9.67 10.21
CA ARG A 94 -67.23 -8.75 9.60
C ARG A 94 -67.64 -9.28 8.23
N GLU A 95 -68.94 -9.54 8.05
CA GLU A 95 -69.49 -10.06 6.79
C GLU A 95 -69.06 -9.24 5.56
N LYS A 96 -69.01 -7.92 5.71
CA LYS A 96 -68.56 -6.98 4.68
C LYS A 96 -67.08 -7.13 4.32
N SER A 97 -66.20 -7.30 5.31
CA SER A 97 -64.76 -7.54 5.12
C SER A 97 -64.50 -8.89 4.46
N VAL A 98 -65.29 -9.92 4.81
CA VAL A 98 -65.26 -11.23 4.14
C VAL A 98 -65.65 -11.12 2.68
N SER A 99 -66.75 -10.43 2.40
CA SER A 99 -67.25 -10.23 1.03
C SER A 99 -66.26 -9.42 0.18
N GLU A 100 -65.64 -8.38 0.74
CA GLU A 100 -64.64 -7.57 0.04
C GLU A 100 -63.37 -8.38 -0.26
N TYR A 101 -62.84 -9.14 0.71
CA TYR A 101 -61.71 -10.02 0.48
C TYR A 101 -62.01 -11.07 -0.60
N GLU A 102 -63.20 -11.68 -0.58
CA GLU A 102 -63.60 -12.69 -1.57
C GLU A 102 -63.78 -12.09 -2.97
N ALA A 103 -64.31 -10.88 -3.07
CA ALA A 103 -64.37 -10.14 -4.33
C ALA A 103 -62.96 -9.78 -4.85
N LEU A 104 -62.04 -9.41 -3.95
CA LEU A 104 -60.67 -9.06 -4.28
C LEU A 104 -59.89 -10.25 -4.87
N VAL A 105 -59.92 -11.42 -4.20
CA VAL A 105 -59.14 -12.62 -4.60
C VAL A 105 -59.80 -13.44 -5.73
N SER A 106 -61.11 -13.31 -5.95
CA SER A 106 -61.79 -13.99 -7.06
C SER A 106 -61.67 -13.24 -8.39
N ALA A 107 -61.28 -11.96 -8.38
CA ALA A 107 -61.12 -11.15 -9.58
C ALA A 107 -59.94 -11.61 -10.46
N ARG A 108 -58.87 -12.17 -9.87
CA ARG A 108 -57.70 -12.71 -10.57
C ARG A 108 -57.16 -13.95 -9.85
N LYS A 109 -57.12 -15.08 -10.55
CA LYS A 109 -56.61 -16.37 -10.02
C LYS A 109 -55.16 -16.18 -9.52
N ASN A 110 -54.93 -16.56 -8.27
CA ASN A 110 -53.63 -16.46 -7.59
C ASN A 110 -53.03 -15.04 -7.49
N SER A 111 -53.83 -13.97 -7.48
CA SER A 111 -53.28 -12.63 -7.25
C SER A 111 -52.70 -12.47 -5.86
N SER A 112 -51.52 -11.88 -5.75
CA SER A 112 -50.82 -11.63 -4.47
C SER A 112 -50.57 -10.15 -4.18
N ARG A 113 -50.68 -9.25 -5.17
CA ARG A 113 -50.36 -7.81 -5.01
C ARG A 113 -51.60 -6.90 -5.04
N ASP A 114 -52.79 -7.47 -5.20
CA ASP A 114 -54.06 -6.71 -5.25
C ASP A 114 -54.53 -6.33 -3.86
N TRP A 115 -55.04 -5.11 -3.72
CA TRP A 115 -55.63 -4.65 -2.47
C TRP A 115 -56.70 -3.58 -2.70
N SER A 116 -57.54 -3.35 -1.69
CA SER A 116 -58.63 -2.38 -1.73
C SER A 116 -58.85 -1.69 -0.38
N ILE A 117 -59.38 -0.46 -0.46
CA ILE A 117 -59.86 0.35 0.66
C ILE A 117 -61.29 0.76 0.33
N VAL A 118 -62.25 0.36 1.15
CA VAL A 118 -63.69 0.57 0.87
C VAL A 118 -64.40 1.10 2.11
N GLU A 119 -65.06 2.24 1.99
CA GLU A 119 -66.00 2.75 2.98
C GLU A 119 -67.36 2.06 2.82
N SER A 120 -67.95 1.60 3.92
CA SER A 120 -69.25 0.94 3.93
C SER A 120 -70.00 1.14 5.26
N ASP A 121 -71.05 1.94 5.22
CA ASP A 121 -71.94 2.29 6.35
C ASP A 121 -71.19 2.82 7.58
N GLY A 122 -70.25 3.75 7.38
CA GLY A 122 -69.47 4.37 8.46
C GLY A 122 -68.20 3.61 8.84
N SER A 123 -67.94 2.46 8.24
CA SER A 123 -66.73 1.65 8.47
C SER A 123 -65.81 1.65 7.26
N VAL A 124 -64.49 1.59 7.49
CA VAL A 124 -63.47 1.50 6.45
C VAL A 124 -62.88 0.10 6.43
N LEU A 125 -62.95 -0.59 5.30
CA LEU A 125 -62.40 -1.92 5.07
C LEU A 125 -61.07 -1.77 4.31
N ILE A 126 -59.97 -2.29 4.86
CA ILE A 126 -58.65 -2.32 4.22
C ILE A 126 -58.30 -3.80 3.98
N THR A 127 -58.26 -4.23 2.74
CA THR A 127 -58.11 -5.65 2.37
C THR A 127 -57.00 -5.86 1.34
N GLY A 128 -56.15 -6.86 1.56
CA GLY A 128 -55.11 -7.29 0.61
C GLY A 128 -55.27 -8.75 0.22
N ALA A 129 -54.87 -9.10 -0.99
CA ALA A 129 -54.88 -10.46 -1.51
C ALA A 129 -53.79 -11.34 -0.86
N SER A 130 -52.68 -10.72 -0.44
CA SER A 130 -51.66 -11.28 0.46
C SER A 130 -51.44 -10.35 1.67
N ASP A 131 -50.60 -10.82 2.60
CA ASP A 131 -50.15 -10.06 3.76
C ASP A 131 -49.34 -8.79 3.36
N GLU A 132 -48.51 -8.86 2.32
CA GLU A 132 -47.76 -7.71 1.79
C GLU A 132 -48.68 -6.70 1.12
N ALA A 133 -49.64 -7.17 0.31
CA ALA A 133 -50.64 -6.30 -0.30
C ALA A 133 -51.51 -5.58 0.76
N LEU A 134 -51.75 -6.25 1.89
CA LEU A 134 -52.45 -5.65 3.04
C LEU A 134 -51.63 -4.51 3.67
N LEU A 135 -50.32 -4.66 3.81
CA LEU A 135 -49.45 -3.59 4.31
C LEU A 135 -49.32 -2.42 3.32
N ASP A 136 -49.26 -2.70 2.02
CA ASP A 136 -49.28 -1.65 0.98
C ASP A 136 -50.58 -0.84 1.04
N ALA A 137 -51.72 -1.51 1.23
CA ALA A 137 -53.01 -0.85 1.44
C ALA A 137 -53.02 0.03 2.70
N VAL A 138 -52.41 -0.44 3.79
CA VAL A 138 -52.27 0.35 5.03
C VAL A 138 -51.39 1.57 4.83
N ASN A 139 -50.24 1.43 4.15
CA ASN A 139 -49.36 2.55 3.83
C ASN A 139 -50.07 3.59 2.97
N TYR A 140 -50.80 3.14 1.94
CA TYR A 140 -51.62 4.02 1.14
C TYR A 140 -52.69 4.72 1.99
N PHE A 141 -53.36 3.99 2.88
CA PHE A 141 -54.36 4.56 3.77
C PHE A 141 -53.77 5.68 4.65
N ILE A 142 -52.61 5.44 5.26
CA ILE A 142 -51.90 6.40 6.12
C ILE A 142 -51.46 7.64 5.34
N ALA A 143 -51.00 7.46 4.11
CA ALA A 143 -50.52 8.56 3.27
C ALA A 143 -51.66 9.47 2.80
N ASN A 144 -52.85 8.90 2.53
CA ASN A 144 -53.92 9.62 1.83
C ASN A 144 -55.11 10.00 2.72
N TYR A 145 -55.35 9.30 3.83
CA TYR A 145 -56.54 9.52 4.67
C TYR A 145 -56.23 9.90 6.12
N ILE A 146 -54.95 10.07 6.48
CA ILE A 146 -54.54 10.56 7.81
C ILE A 146 -53.70 11.84 7.66
N ASP A 147 -54.20 12.93 8.22
CA ASP A 147 -53.57 14.26 8.21
C ASP A 147 -53.50 14.87 9.63
N GLU A 148 -53.15 16.16 9.71
CA GLU A 148 -53.02 16.90 10.98
C GLU A 148 -54.34 17.04 11.76
N GLU A 149 -55.49 16.89 11.08
CA GLU A 149 -56.81 16.97 11.70
C GLU A 149 -57.39 15.60 12.07
N GLY A 150 -56.72 14.49 11.71
CA GLY A 150 -57.10 13.12 12.08
C GLY A 150 -57.36 12.23 10.86
N ILE A 151 -58.31 11.29 10.99
CA ILE A 151 -58.71 10.41 9.89
C ILE A 151 -59.82 11.07 9.08
N LYS A 152 -59.60 11.24 7.76
CA LYS A 152 -60.55 11.83 6.81
C LYS A 152 -60.77 10.92 5.62
N VAL A 153 -61.81 10.09 5.70
CA VAL A 153 -62.26 9.24 4.60
C VAL A 153 -63.58 9.77 4.06
N PRO A 154 -63.69 10.10 2.76
CA PRO A 154 -64.95 10.53 2.15
C PRO A 154 -66.05 9.46 2.29
N GLN A 155 -67.30 9.88 2.47
CA GLN A 155 -68.42 8.95 2.46
C GLN A 155 -68.57 8.33 1.06
N GLY A 156 -68.68 6.99 0.99
CA GLY A 156 -68.72 6.22 -0.25
C GLY A 156 -67.35 5.98 -0.89
N GLU A 157 -66.24 6.25 -0.20
CA GLU A 157 -64.89 6.06 -0.73
C GLU A 157 -64.65 4.60 -1.16
N LYS A 158 -64.07 4.43 -2.34
CA LYS A 158 -63.69 3.12 -2.86
C LYS A 158 -62.44 3.25 -3.71
N TYR A 159 -61.35 2.73 -3.19
CA TYR A 159 -60.07 2.63 -3.88
C TYR A 159 -59.70 1.16 -4.06
N GLU A 160 -59.48 0.73 -5.29
CA GLU A 160 -58.93 -0.59 -5.59
C GLU A 160 -57.60 -0.42 -6.32
N PHE A 161 -56.55 -1.05 -5.79
CA PHE A 161 -55.28 -1.18 -6.47
C PHE A 161 -55.18 -2.57 -7.11
N ARG A 162 -55.02 -2.56 -8.43
CA ARG A 162 -54.76 -3.76 -9.22
C ARG A 162 -53.35 -3.68 -9.75
N TYR A 163 -52.49 -4.60 -9.32
CA TYR A 163 -51.09 -4.63 -9.74
C TYR A 163 -50.99 -4.79 -11.28
N PRO A 164 -50.29 -3.88 -12.00
CA PRO A 164 -50.40 -3.78 -13.46
C PRO A 164 -49.28 -4.51 -14.23
N TYR A 165 -49.38 -5.83 -14.50
CA TYR A 165 -48.36 -6.55 -15.29
C TYR A 165 -48.91 -7.69 -16.18
N LYS A 166 -47.99 -8.31 -16.95
CA LYS A 166 -48.19 -9.17 -18.13
C LYS A 166 -48.75 -10.57 -17.80
N ASP A 167 -49.65 -11.06 -18.65
CA ASP A 167 -50.03 -12.48 -18.69
C ASP A 167 -48.87 -13.32 -19.26
N ILE A 168 -48.04 -13.88 -18.38
CA ILE A 168 -46.91 -14.72 -18.78
C ILE A 168 -47.38 -16.15 -19.02
N THR A 169 -46.98 -16.71 -20.16
CA THR A 169 -47.19 -18.13 -20.48
C THR A 169 -45.86 -18.87 -20.53
N ILE A 170 -45.78 -20.02 -19.88
CA ILE A 170 -44.68 -20.98 -20.00
C ILE A 170 -45.20 -22.15 -20.82
N ASP A 171 -44.53 -22.51 -21.92
CA ASP A 171 -44.94 -23.59 -22.84
C ASP A 171 -46.41 -23.51 -23.28
N GLY A 172 -46.89 -22.28 -23.53
CA GLY A 172 -48.28 -22.02 -23.96
C GLY A 172 -49.33 -22.19 -22.86
N LYS A 173 -48.92 -22.36 -21.60
CA LYS A 173 -49.79 -22.40 -20.42
C LYS A 173 -49.60 -21.17 -19.55
N PRO A 174 -50.67 -20.57 -19.00
CA PRO A 174 -50.54 -19.44 -18.07
C PRO A 174 -49.68 -19.80 -16.85
N LEU A 175 -48.81 -18.88 -16.42
CA LEU A 175 -48.02 -19.05 -15.20
C LEU A 175 -48.90 -19.31 -13.96
N SER A 176 -50.14 -18.79 -13.95
CA SER A 176 -51.14 -19.03 -12.91
C SER A 176 -51.61 -20.48 -12.78
N ASP A 177 -51.23 -21.38 -13.69
CA ASP A 177 -51.54 -22.81 -13.62
C ASP A 177 -50.40 -23.63 -12.99
N TYR A 178 -49.26 -23.00 -12.65
CA TYR A 178 -48.14 -23.63 -11.97
C TYR A 178 -48.23 -23.42 -10.46
N ALA A 179 -47.78 -24.42 -9.70
CA ALA A 179 -47.53 -24.32 -8.28
C ALA A 179 -46.10 -24.76 -7.94
N LEU A 180 -45.43 -24.01 -7.08
CA LEU A 180 -44.12 -24.40 -6.56
C LEU A 180 -44.29 -25.48 -5.49
N VAL A 181 -43.67 -26.63 -5.73
CA VAL A 181 -43.61 -27.72 -4.75
C VAL A 181 -42.45 -27.45 -3.84
N ARG A 182 -42.74 -26.92 -2.65
CA ARG A 182 -41.71 -26.61 -1.65
C ARG A 182 -40.94 -27.87 -1.25
N SER A 183 -39.62 -27.75 -1.24
CA SER A 183 -38.71 -28.80 -0.81
C SER A 183 -38.80 -29.00 0.70
N SER A 184 -38.61 -30.24 1.15
CA SER A 184 -38.40 -30.52 2.57
C SER A 184 -37.02 -30.06 3.06
N ASP A 185 -36.09 -29.79 2.13
CA ASP A 185 -34.72 -29.37 2.43
C ASP A 185 -34.65 -27.85 2.71
N PRO A 186 -34.25 -27.43 3.92
CA PRO A 186 -34.12 -26.02 4.28
C PRO A 186 -33.18 -25.20 3.37
N LEU A 187 -32.17 -25.82 2.76
CA LEU A 187 -31.19 -25.12 1.92
C LEU A 187 -31.75 -24.77 0.54
N ILE A 188 -32.72 -25.54 0.06
CA ILE A 188 -33.41 -25.28 -1.22
C ILE A 188 -34.53 -24.27 -1.03
N ARG A 189 -35.16 -24.24 0.15
CA ARG A 189 -36.27 -23.32 0.46
C ARG A 189 -35.93 -21.85 0.24
N GLY A 190 -34.68 -21.43 0.48
CA GLY A 190 -34.28 -20.04 0.22
C GLY A 190 -34.33 -19.66 -1.27
N ALA A 191 -33.96 -20.57 -2.17
CA ALA A 191 -34.06 -20.33 -3.61
C ALA A 191 -35.49 -20.44 -4.15
N GLU A 192 -36.30 -21.31 -3.54
CA GLU A 192 -37.74 -21.37 -3.79
C GLU A 192 -38.43 -20.06 -3.40
N GLU A 193 -38.06 -19.48 -2.25
CA GLU A 193 -38.54 -18.17 -1.80
C GLU A 193 -38.13 -17.05 -2.77
N PHE A 194 -36.88 -17.06 -3.25
CA PHE A 194 -36.42 -16.12 -4.27
C PHE A 194 -37.25 -16.19 -5.57
N LEU A 195 -37.57 -17.40 -6.07
CA LEU A 195 -38.45 -17.57 -7.22
C LEU A 195 -39.87 -17.04 -6.92
N LEU A 196 -40.41 -17.33 -5.74
CA LEU A 196 -41.74 -16.85 -5.33
C LEU A 196 -41.81 -15.32 -5.27
N ASP A 197 -40.76 -14.66 -4.80
CA ASP A 197 -40.67 -13.20 -4.76
C ASP A 197 -40.51 -12.62 -6.16
N THR A 198 -39.64 -13.21 -6.99
CA THR A 198 -39.46 -12.79 -8.40
C THR A 198 -40.77 -12.88 -9.18
N VAL A 199 -41.52 -13.98 -9.04
CA VAL A 199 -42.81 -14.17 -9.71
C VAL A 199 -43.87 -13.21 -9.17
N ARG A 200 -43.85 -12.95 -7.85
CA ARG A 200 -44.73 -11.98 -7.19
C ARG A 200 -44.48 -10.56 -7.71
N ASP A 201 -43.22 -10.17 -7.87
CA ASP A 201 -42.84 -8.83 -8.34
C ASP A 201 -43.06 -8.65 -9.83
N ALA A 202 -42.71 -9.66 -10.63
CA ALA A 202 -42.85 -9.60 -12.09
C ALA A 202 -44.30 -9.72 -12.57
N CYS A 203 -45.12 -10.55 -11.90
CA CYS A 203 -46.45 -10.93 -12.40
C CYS A 203 -47.60 -10.60 -11.43
N GLY A 204 -47.32 -10.26 -10.17
CA GLY A 204 -48.36 -10.09 -9.15
C GLY A 204 -49.09 -11.38 -8.79
N LEU A 205 -48.45 -12.54 -9.02
CA LEU A 205 -49.02 -13.87 -8.80
C LEU A 205 -48.38 -14.56 -7.59
N ALA A 206 -49.14 -15.44 -6.94
CA ALA A 206 -48.65 -16.47 -6.02
C ALA A 206 -48.63 -17.83 -6.71
N LEU A 207 -47.61 -18.65 -6.44
CA LEU A 207 -47.50 -20.01 -6.99
C LEU A 207 -47.93 -21.08 -5.98
N ASP A 208 -49.01 -20.83 -5.25
CA ASP A 208 -49.46 -21.69 -4.14
C ASP A 208 -50.32 -22.87 -4.61
N SER A 209 -51.12 -22.68 -5.66
CA SER A 209 -52.05 -23.69 -6.15
C SER A 209 -52.16 -23.68 -7.68
N GLY A 210 -51.93 -24.85 -8.27
CA GLY A 210 -51.72 -25.02 -9.71
C GLY A 210 -51.67 -26.50 -10.08
N GLU A 211 -52.13 -26.81 -11.30
CA GLU A 211 -52.20 -28.17 -11.84
C GLU A 211 -50.81 -28.69 -12.26
N MET A 212 -49.92 -27.80 -12.71
CA MET A 212 -48.52 -28.12 -13.05
C MET A 212 -47.59 -27.79 -11.89
N LYS A 213 -46.48 -28.53 -11.76
CA LYS A 213 -45.57 -28.40 -10.63
C LYS A 213 -44.21 -27.84 -11.02
N ILE A 214 -43.71 -26.88 -10.25
CA ILE A 214 -42.29 -26.50 -10.27
C ILE A 214 -41.63 -27.28 -9.14
N THR A 215 -40.64 -28.12 -9.45
CA THR A 215 -39.93 -29.00 -8.52
C THR A 215 -38.43 -28.79 -8.61
N SER A 216 -37.72 -29.16 -7.54
CA SER A 216 -36.25 -29.18 -7.51
C SER A 216 -35.71 -30.60 -7.32
N GLU A 217 -34.54 -30.88 -7.89
CA GLU A 217 -33.83 -32.15 -7.73
C GLU A 217 -32.33 -31.91 -7.54
N LEU A 218 -31.73 -32.48 -6.49
CA LEU A 218 -30.27 -32.43 -6.28
C LEU A 218 -29.61 -33.61 -7.02
N SER A 219 -29.33 -33.43 -8.31
CA SER A 219 -28.71 -34.45 -9.17
C SER A 219 -27.95 -33.84 -10.36
N GLY A 220 -26.92 -34.54 -10.85
CA GLY A 220 -26.13 -34.14 -12.03
C GLY A 220 -24.87 -33.33 -11.71
N THR A 221 -24.37 -32.59 -12.70
CA THR A 221 -23.21 -31.67 -12.61
C THR A 221 -23.61 -30.31 -13.18
N GLY A 222 -23.46 -29.23 -12.42
CA GLY A 222 -23.99 -27.91 -12.79
C GLY A 222 -25.50 -27.79 -12.55
N TYR A 223 -26.11 -26.72 -13.03
CA TYR A 223 -27.56 -26.51 -12.95
C TYR A 223 -28.25 -26.72 -14.30
N SER A 224 -29.52 -27.14 -14.27
CA SER A 224 -30.38 -27.19 -15.45
C SER A 224 -31.85 -26.95 -15.11
N VAL A 225 -32.59 -26.28 -15.99
CA VAL A 225 -34.03 -26.06 -15.86
C VAL A 225 -34.74 -26.70 -17.05
N THR A 226 -35.63 -27.65 -16.77
CA THR A 226 -36.35 -28.41 -17.80
C THR A 226 -37.85 -28.34 -17.60
N SER A 227 -38.62 -28.18 -18.68
CA SER A 227 -40.08 -28.24 -18.65
C SER A 227 -40.60 -29.44 -19.44
N ASP A 228 -41.64 -30.10 -18.93
CA ASP A 228 -42.38 -31.20 -19.55
C ASP A 228 -43.88 -31.16 -19.20
N ASP A 229 -44.64 -32.18 -19.61
CA ASP A 229 -46.10 -32.27 -19.38
C ASP A 229 -46.49 -32.33 -17.88
N ALA A 230 -45.54 -32.58 -16.97
CA ALA A 230 -45.75 -32.59 -15.52
C ALA A 230 -45.39 -31.24 -14.85
N GLY A 231 -44.66 -30.36 -15.54
CA GLY A 231 -44.29 -29.02 -15.10
C GLY A 231 -42.80 -28.73 -15.29
N ILE A 232 -42.21 -27.93 -14.41
CA ILE A 232 -40.80 -27.51 -14.47
C ILE A 232 -39.99 -28.25 -13.42
N THR A 233 -38.84 -28.78 -13.78
CA THR A 233 -37.85 -29.33 -12.84
C THR A 233 -36.55 -28.54 -12.91
N VAL A 234 -36.11 -28.01 -11.78
CA VAL A 234 -34.79 -27.39 -11.57
C VAL A 234 -33.85 -28.45 -10.99
N ARG A 235 -32.81 -28.83 -11.73
CA ARG A 235 -31.77 -29.76 -11.25
C ARG A 235 -30.48 -29.04 -10.95
N GLY A 236 -29.80 -29.43 -9.86
CA GLY A 236 -28.47 -28.94 -9.54
C GLY A 236 -27.57 -30.04 -8.99
N GLY A 237 -26.31 -30.06 -9.41
CA GLY A 237 -25.30 -30.96 -8.83
C GLY A 237 -24.93 -30.60 -7.38
N THR A 238 -25.11 -29.34 -7.00
CA THR A 238 -24.93 -28.79 -5.65
C THR A 238 -26.11 -27.89 -5.25
N TYR A 239 -26.20 -27.49 -3.98
CA TYR A 239 -27.20 -26.50 -3.54
C TYR A 239 -27.04 -25.16 -4.25
N ALA A 240 -25.80 -24.74 -4.54
CA ALA A 240 -25.54 -23.50 -5.28
C ALA A 240 -26.05 -23.60 -6.73
N ASP A 241 -25.90 -24.76 -7.36
CA ASP A 241 -26.48 -25.02 -8.68
C ASP A 241 -28.01 -24.97 -8.65
N ILE A 242 -28.66 -25.54 -7.62
CA ILE A 242 -30.12 -25.42 -7.47
C ILE A 242 -30.54 -23.95 -7.34
N ASN A 243 -29.81 -23.17 -6.53
CA ASN A 243 -30.09 -21.74 -6.34
C ASN A 243 -29.97 -20.97 -7.66
N MET A 244 -28.91 -21.22 -8.42
CA MET A 244 -28.70 -20.61 -9.72
C MET A 244 -29.77 -21.04 -10.72
N GLY A 245 -30.18 -22.32 -10.72
CA GLY A 245 -31.26 -22.82 -11.57
C GLY A 245 -32.60 -22.13 -11.29
N PHE A 246 -32.94 -21.89 -10.02
CA PHE A 246 -34.13 -21.10 -9.65
C PHE A 246 -34.01 -19.63 -10.03
N ALA A 247 -32.83 -19.03 -9.87
CA ALA A 247 -32.59 -17.63 -10.26
C ALA A 247 -32.74 -17.43 -11.77
N MET A 248 -32.18 -18.34 -12.57
CA MET A 248 -32.31 -18.29 -14.03
C MET A 248 -33.74 -18.57 -14.52
N LEU A 249 -34.48 -19.46 -13.84
CA LEU A 249 -35.92 -19.63 -14.08
C LEU A 249 -36.68 -18.34 -13.77
N GLY A 250 -36.37 -17.66 -12.66
CA GLY A 250 -36.97 -16.37 -12.31
C GLY A 250 -36.72 -15.30 -13.37
N ALA A 251 -35.47 -15.16 -13.83
CA ALA A 251 -35.10 -14.21 -14.89
C ALA A 251 -35.81 -14.51 -16.22
N ALA A 252 -35.90 -15.80 -16.60
CA ALA A 252 -36.59 -16.22 -17.82
C ALA A 252 -38.11 -16.02 -17.76
N ILE A 253 -38.70 -16.06 -16.56
CA ILE A 253 -40.10 -15.68 -16.33
C ILE A 253 -40.24 -14.16 -16.50
N GLU A 254 -39.35 -13.35 -15.93
CA GLU A 254 -39.44 -11.89 -15.98
C GLU A 254 -39.35 -11.33 -17.41
N ASP A 255 -38.48 -11.89 -18.26
CA ASP A 255 -38.30 -11.44 -19.64
C ASP A 255 -39.19 -12.18 -20.67
N GLY A 256 -39.85 -13.26 -20.26
CA GLY A 256 -40.72 -14.08 -21.10
C GLY A 256 -39.97 -14.95 -22.13
N SER A 257 -38.70 -15.27 -21.89
CA SER A 257 -37.81 -15.99 -22.82
C SER A 257 -37.86 -17.52 -22.73
N PHE A 258 -38.50 -18.09 -21.70
CA PHE A 258 -38.54 -19.54 -21.51
C PHE A 258 -39.44 -20.25 -22.55
N SER A 259 -38.86 -21.15 -23.37
CA SER A 259 -39.54 -21.73 -24.56
C SER A 259 -39.70 -23.25 -24.60
N GLY A 260 -39.11 -23.98 -23.64
CA GLY A 260 -39.37 -25.40 -23.40
C GLY A 260 -38.25 -26.36 -23.86
N LYS A 261 -38.08 -27.44 -23.07
CA LYS A 261 -37.05 -28.52 -23.14
C LYS A 261 -35.57 -28.09 -23.23
N SER A 262 -34.97 -27.97 -22.03
CA SER A 262 -33.56 -27.75 -21.69
C SER A 262 -32.95 -26.43 -22.20
N ASP A 263 -33.62 -25.31 -21.92
CA ASP A 263 -33.19 -23.97 -22.37
C ASP A 263 -32.16 -23.31 -21.45
N ILE A 264 -32.00 -23.77 -20.20
CA ILE A 264 -31.12 -23.14 -19.22
C ILE A 264 -30.24 -24.20 -18.57
N SER A 265 -28.93 -24.15 -18.83
CA SER A 265 -27.94 -24.99 -18.14
C SER A 265 -26.57 -24.32 -18.08
N GLY A 266 -25.85 -24.49 -16.97
CA GLY A 266 -24.50 -23.95 -16.79
C GLY A 266 -23.76 -24.58 -15.61
N THR A 267 -22.48 -24.25 -15.48
CA THR A 267 -21.63 -24.63 -14.33
C THR A 267 -21.10 -23.37 -13.68
N LEU A 268 -21.26 -23.22 -12.35
CA LEU A 268 -20.73 -22.08 -11.62
C LEU A 268 -19.18 -22.08 -11.65
N PRO A 269 -18.52 -21.01 -12.12
CA PRO A 269 -17.16 -20.70 -11.73
C PRO A 269 -17.20 -20.19 -10.29
N SER A 270 -16.45 -20.82 -9.39
CA SER A 270 -16.36 -20.41 -7.99
C SER A 270 -15.08 -19.63 -7.70
N VAL A 271 -15.15 -18.34 -7.39
CA VAL A 271 -14.12 -17.59 -6.62
C VAL A 271 -14.80 -16.51 -5.74
N HIS A 272 -14.07 -16.01 -4.74
CA HIS A 272 -14.51 -15.63 -3.40
C HIS A 272 -14.63 -14.12 -3.11
N GLY A 273 -15.42 -13.81 -2.08
CA GLY A 273 -15.28 -12.69 -1.16
C GLY A 273 -16.24 -12.95 0.01
N VAL A 274 -15.88 -12.66 1.26
CA VAL A 274 -16.77 -12.84 2.44
C VAL A 274 -16.75 -11.58 3.31
N GLY A 275 -17.92 -10.98 3.49
CA GLY A 275 -18.30 -10.07 4.59
C GLY A 275 -19.44 -10.69 5.43
N GLU A 276 -20.13 -9.90 6.27
CA GLU A 276 -21.35 -10.39 6.93
C GLU A 276 -22.42 -10.72 5.89
N LYS A 277 -22.89 -11.98 5.91
CA LYS A 277 -23.86 -12.49 4.95
C LYS A 277 -25.27 -12.20 5.45
N THR A 278 -26.04 -11.41 4.73
CA THR A 278 -27.47 -11.24 4.98
C THR A 278 -28.24 -12.53 4.68
N ALA A 279 -29.47 -12.64 5.19
CA ALA A 279 -30.31 -13.84 5.01
C ALA A 279 -30.59 -14.18 3.53
N ASP A 280 -30.45 -13.21 2.62
CA ASP A 280 -30.58 -13.34 1.16
C ASP A 280 -29.24 -13.56 0.43
N GLY A 281 -28.14 -13.71 1.17
CA GLY A 281 -26.84 -14.11 0.64
C GLY A 281 -25.95 -12.99 0.12
N ARG A 282 -26.31 -11.72 0.31
CA ARG A 282 -25.46 -10.55 -0.01
C ARG A 282 -24.44 -10.32 1.10
N TYR A 283 -23.35 -9.64 0.76
CA TYR A 283 -22.47 -9.03 1.76
C TYR A 283 -22.82 -7.56 1.89
N THR A 284 -23.28 -7.15 3.08
CA THR A 284 -23.64 -5.74 3.36
C THR A 284 -22.42 -4.85 3.61
N THR A 285 -21.28 -5.45 3.95
CA THR A 285 -19.99 -4.77 4.12
C THR A 285 -18.84 -5.78 4.08
N ILE A 286 -17.89 -5.55 3.19
CA ILE A 286 -16.57 -6.15 3.15
C ILE A 286 -15.61 -5.20 3.87
N GLY A 287 -14.76 -5.74 4.75
CA GLY A 287 -13.77 -4.93 5.46
C GLY A 287 -12.77 -4.25 4.52
N ASP A 288 -11.86 -3.43 5.07
CA ASP A 288 -10.88 -2.72 4.26
C ASP A 288 -10.01 -3.68 3.43
N PRO A 289 -9.62 -3.32 2.20
CA PRO A 289 -8.65 -4.09 1.43
C PRO A 289 -7.31 -4.13 2.17
N VAL A 290 -6.83 -5.33 2.52
CA VAL A 290 -5.62 -5.48 3.32
C VAL A 290 -4.61 -6.38 2.61
N TRP A 291 -3.42 -5.83 2.39
CA TRP A 291 -2.22 -6.61 2.12
C TRP A 291 -1.52 -6.93 3.44
N LEU A 292 -1.24 -8.22 3.66
CA LEU A 292 -0.43 -8.73 4.76
C LEU A 292 1.00 -9.00 4.31
N ILE A 293 1.18 -9.38 3.04
CA ILE A 293 2.45 -9.53 2.33
C ILE A 293 2.23 -9.10 0.87
N ASP A 294 3.05 -8.20 0.34
CA ASP A 294 2.99 -7.71 -1.05
C ASP A 294 4.40 -7.71 -1.69
N ASP A 295 5.01 -8.89 -1.78
CA ASP A 295 6.38 -9.04 -2.26
C ASP A 295 6.38 -9.42 -3.75
N SER A 296 6.62 -8.44 -4.65
CA SER A 296 6.39 -8.58 -6.10
C SER A 296 7.48 -9.29 -6.92
N SER A 297 8.71 -9.39 -6.41
CA SER A 297 9.82 -10.03 -7.17
C SER A 297 11.05 -10.37 -6.35
N VAL A 298 11.26 -9.67 -5.23
CA VAL A 298 12.38 -9.90 -4.32
C VAL A 298 11.87 -9.83 -2.89
N ILE A 299 12.11 -10.92 -2.16
CA ILE A 299 11.87 -10.99 -0.72
C ILE A 299 12.95 -10.12 -0.03
N GLN A 300 12.64 -8.86 0.30
CA GLN A 300 13.64 -7.88 0.79
C GLN A 300 13.47 -7.49 2.27
N SER A 301 12.23 -7.42 2.77
CA SER A 301 11.91 -6.88 4.09
C SER A 301 10.87 -7.72 4.82
N GLY A 302 10.95 -7.82 6.15
CA GLY A 302 9.98 -8.52 6.98
C GLY A 302 10.20 -10.02 7.11
N TRP A 303 11.23 -10.58 6.44
CA TRP A 303 11.55 -12.00 6.47
C TRP A 303 12.71 -12.31 7.42
N ASP A 304 12.60 -13.45 8.10
CA ASP A 304 13.72 -14.07 8.82
C ASP A 304 14.11 -15.36 8.11
N ALA A 305 15.40 -15.60 7.90
CA ALA A 305 15.91 -16.81 7.25
C ALA A 305 17.00 -17.49 8.09
N ASP A 306 17.05 -18.82 8.00
CA ASP A 306 18.12 -19.62 8.58
C ASP A 306 19.32 -19.68 7.63
N LEU A 307 20.40 -18.97 7.97
CA LEU A 307 21.59 -18.76 7.12
C LEU A 307 22.57 -19.94 7.09
N VAL A 308 22.33 -21.01 7.85
CA VAL A 308 23.25 -22.16 7.97
C VAL A 308 23.35 -22.98 6.68
N SER A 309 22.23 -23.13 6.00
CA SER A 309 22.10 -24.04 4.86
C SER A 309 22.01 -23.30 3.53
N THR A 310 21.50 -22.07 3.55
CA THR A 310 21.37 -21.26 2.33
C THR A 310 22.78 -20.96 1.83
N LYS A 311 23.13 -21.43 0.63
CA LYS A 311 24.43 -21.17 -0.02
C LYS A 311 24.65 -19.70 -0.38
N TYR A 312 24.60 -18.79 0.59
CA TYR A 312 25.05 -17.40 0.46
C TYR A 312 26.48 -17.27 0.95
N ALA A 313 27.36 -18.14 0.46
CA ALA A 313 28.79 -18.01 0.64
C ALA A 313 29.36 -17.12 -0.48
N THR A 314 29.15 -15.80 -0.39
CA THR A 314 30.01 -14.72 -0.94
C THR A 314 29.33 -13.34 -0.80
N ALA A 315 28.99 -12.92 0.43
CA ALA A 315 28.64 -11.52 0.70
C ALA A 315 29.49 -10.90 1.83
N ALA A 316 30.48 -11.64 2.35
CA ALA A 316 31.37 -11.16 3.40
C ALA A 316 32.39 -10.11 2.92
N GLU A 317 32.51 -9.84 1.61
CA GLU A 317 33.51 -8.90 1.09
C GLU A 317 32.96 -7.50 0.75
N ASN A 318 31.64 -7.28 0.71
CA ASN A 318 31.07 -5.95 0.50
C ASN A 318 29.95 -5.68 1.51
N ASN A 319 30.17 -4.66 2.35
CA ASN A 319 29.33 -4.22 3.46
C ASN A 319 27.96 -3.65 3.03
N THR A 320 27.37 -4.15 1.94
CA THR A 320 26.12 -3.68 1.31
C THR A 320 25.22 -4.81 0.78
N SER A 321 25.68 -6.07 0.74
CA SER A 321 24.99 -7.15 -0.01
C SER A 321 24.30 -8.22 0.86
N TYR A 322 23.61 -7.83 1.93
CA TYR A 322 22.76 -8.75 2.73
C TYR A 322 21.43 -9.11 2.06
N TRP A 323 21.12 -8.51 0.91
CA TRP A 323 19.71 -8.26 0.52
C TRP A 323 19.27 -8.95 -0.77
N HIS A 324 19.87 -10.10 -1.09
CA HIS A 324 19.51 -10.88 -2.27
C HIS A 324 18.30 -11.78 -2.02
N LYS A 325 17.49 -11.95 -3.09
CA LYS A 325 16.34 -12.86 -3.23
C LYS A 325 16.52 -14.13 -2.39
N TYR A 326 15.77 -14.28 -1.29
CA TYR A 326 15.87 -15.46 -0.44
C TYR A 326 15.50 -16.72 -1.23
N SER A 327 16.43 -17.66 -1.31
CA SER A 327 16.27 -19.00 -1.81
C SER A 327 16.72 -19.92 -0.69
N LEU A 328 15.84 -20.83 -0.27
CA LEU A 328 16.22 -21.93 0.59
C LEU A 328 16.99 -22.93 -0.26
N ASP A 329 18.19 -23.27 0.17
CA ASP A 329 18.96 -24.37 -0.39
C ASP A 329 19.48 -25.16 0.80
N ASN A 330 19.38 -26.49 0.76
CA ASN A 330 20.08 -27.37 1.69
C ASN A 330 20.90 -28.43 0.96
N SER A 331 21.21 -28.18 -0.31
CA SER A 331 22.03 -29.09 -1.10
C SER A 331 23.45 -29.17 -0.55
N GLY A 332 23.86 -30.38 -0.15
CA GLY A 332 25.16 -30.64 0.45
C GLY A 332 25.26 -30.37 1.96
N VAL A 333 24.20 -29.88 2.60
CA VAL A 333 24.12 -29.71 4.06
C VAL A 333 22.89 -30.49 4.55
N ASN A 334 23.07 -31.60 5.26
CA ASN A 334 21.97 -32.46 5.71
C ASN A 334 21.23 -31.87 6.93
N GLU A 335 20.85 -30.60 6.84
CA GLU A 335 20.18 -29.83 7.88
C GLU A 335 18.87 -29.25 7.32
N PRO A 336 17.85 -29.07 8.18
CA PRO A 336 16.64 -28.37 7.78
C PRO A 336 16.93 -26.88 7.59
N CYS A 337 16.12 -26.22 6.78
CA CYS A 337 16.21 -24.78 6.60
C CYS A 337 14.85 -24.14 6.42
N MET A 338 14.77 -22.84 6.72
CA MET A 338 13.51 -22.13 6.66
C MET A 338 13.70 -20.65 6.42
N MET A 339 12.67 -20.06 5.82
CA MET A 339 12.42 -18.63 5.88
C MET A 339 10.98 -18.42 6.38
N LYS A 340 10.77 -17.39 7.18
CA LYS A 340 9.48 -17.09 7.79
C LYS A 340 9.15 -15.61 7.65
N ARG A 341 7.85 -15.33 7.49
CA ARG A 341 7.28 -14.00 7.36
C ARG A 341 6.16 -13.84 8.37
N PRO A 342 6.42 -13.23 9.54
CA PRO A 342 5.34 -12.82 10.41
C PRO A 342 4.51 -11.74 9.72
N PHE A 343 3.19 -11.80 9.90
CA PHE A 343 2.23 -10.81 9.43
C PHE A 343 1.23 -10.46 10.53
N GLN A 344 0.45 -9.40 10.35
CA GLN A 344 -0.49 -8.95 11.37
C GLN A 344 -1.52 -10.05 11.67
N PRO A 345 -1.74 -10.44 12.93
CA PRO A 345 -2.64 -11.52 13.29
C PRO A 345 -4.04 -11.40 12.67
N GLN A 346 -4.52 -12.49 12.09
CA GLN A 346 -5.86 -12.61 11.51
C GLN A 346 -6.66 -13.64 12.30
N THR A 347 -7.79 -13.22 12.86
CA THR A 347 -8.65 -14.05 13.72
C THR A 347 -9.90 -14.59 13.02
N ASP A 348 -10.22 -14.07 11.85
CA ASP A 348 -11.46 -14.31 11.10
C ASP A 348 -11.26 -14.06 9.60
N GLY A 349 -12.27 -14.41 8.82
CA GLY A 349 -12.34 -14.10 7.41
C GLY A 349 -11.48 -15.00 6.52
N VAL A 350 -11.30 -14.56 5.29
CA VAL A 350 -10.66 -15.34 4.22
C VAL A 350 -9.36 -14.70 3.78
N LEU A 351 -8.27 -15.45 3.86
CA LEU A 351 -6.95 -15.06 3.37
C LEU A 351 -6.64 -15.78 2.06
N THR A 352 -6.08 -15.07 1.09
CA THR A 352 -5.55 -15.65 -0.14
C THR A 352 -4.04 -15.49 -0.19
N LEU A 353 -3.33 -16.61 -0.31
CA LEU A 353 -1.89 -16.69 -0.57
C LEU A 353 -1.67 -17.05 -2.04
N ASP A 354 -1.05 -16.14 -2.78
CA ASP A 354 -0.61 -16.36 -4.17
C ASP A 354 0.92 -16.34 -4.23
N THR A 355 1.52 -17.38 -4.80
CA THR A 355 2.96 -17.45 -5.01
C THR A 355 3.32 -18.40 -6.14
N ARG A 356 4.43 -18.14 -6.83
CA ARG A 356 5.07 -19.08 -7.74
C ARG A 356 6.43 -19.44 -7.18
N LEU A 357 6.76 -20.73 -7.14
CA LEU A 357 8.00 -21.16 -6.51
C LEU A 357 8.58 -22.43 -7.13
N THR A 358 9.90 -22.52 -7.03
CA THR A 358 10.63 -23.77 -7.27
C THR A 358 10.54 -24.65 -6.03
N ILE A 359 10.37 -25.96 -6.19
CA ILE A 359 10.29 -26.93 -5.08
C ILE A 359 11.08 -28.21 -5.42
N PRO A 360 11.75 -28.84 -4.43
CA PRO A 360 12.35 -30.16 -4.60
C PRO A 360 11.29 -31.28 -4.59
N ALA A 361 11.69 -32.45 -5.10
CA ALA A 361 10.85 -33.65 -5.18
C ALA A 361 10.27 -34.11 -3.84
N SER A 362 11.00 -33.88 -2.74
CA SER A 362 10.59 -34.26 -1.39
C SER A 362 11.10 -33.24 -0.36
N GLY A 363 10.41 -33.13 0.77
CA GLY A 363 10.85 -32.40 1.95
C GLY A 363 10.64 -30.90 1.90
N ALA A 364 10.03 -30.36 0.85
CA ALA A 364 9.59 -28.97 0.79
C ALA A 364 8.32 -28.78 1.62
N LYS A 365 8.19 -27.69 2.37
CA LYS A 365 6.97 -27.34 3.14
C LYS A 365 6.66 -25.85 3.07
N ILE A 366 5.38 -25.54 2.88
CA ILE A 366 4.77 -24.21 2.94
C ILE A 366 3.71 -24.28 4.04
N THR A 367 3.83 -23.45 5.07
CA THR A 367 2.92 -23.47 6.22
C THR A 367 2.33 -22.11 6.52
N LEU A 368 1.04 -22.10 6.85
CA LEU A 368 0.39 -21.01 7.57
C LEU A 368 0.17 -21.45 9.01
N GLU A 369 0.66 -20.63 9.93
CA GLU A 369 0.78 -20.95 11.35
C GLU A 369 0.09 -19.89 12.21
N GLY A 370 -0.27 -20.30 13.42
CA GLY A 370 -0.83 -19.44 14.44
C GLY A 370 -0.86 -20.14 15.80
N ASP A 371 -0.78 -19.38 16.89
CA ASP A 371 -0.68 -19.91 18.26
C ASP A 371 0.45 -20.95 18.46
N GLY A 372 1.53 -20.81 17.69
CA GLY A 372 2.67 -21.75 17.70
C GLY A 372 2.38 -23.11 17.07
N LYS A 373 1.28 -23.24 16.32
CA LYS A 373 0.82 -24.47 15.67
C LYS A 373 0.76 -24.33 14.16
N THR A 374 0.80 -25.45 13.45
CA THR A 374 0.63 -25.47 11.99
C THR A 374 -0.84 -25.67 11.64
N ALA A 375 -1.51 -24.60 11.22
CA ALA A 375 -2.91 -24.66 10.80
C ALA A 375 -3.02 -25.28 9.40
N ILE A 376 -2.16 -24.86 8.47
CA ILE A 376 -2.19 -25.33 7.08
C ILE A 376 -0.79 -25.72 6.64
N MET A 377 -0.67 -26.84 5.93
CA MET A 377 0.60 -27.32 5.37
C MET A 377 0.40 -27.87 3.96
N ILE A 378 1.21 -27.38 3.04
CA ILE A 378 1.45 -27.97 1.72
C ILE A 378 2.90 -28.48 1.71
N ALA A 379 3.12 -29.73 1.33
CA ALA A 379 4.44 -30.34 1.33
C ALA A 379 4.75 -31.11 0.05
N THR A 380 6.03 -31.42 -0.20
CA THR A 380 6.43 -32.36 -1.25
C THR A 380 6.87 -33.71 -0.69
N ASP A 381 6.37 -34.78 -1.29
CA ASP A 381 6.76 -36.16 -0.97
C ASP A 381 6.83 -37.02 -2.24
N ASN A 382 8.03 -37.46 -2.60
CA ASN A 382 8.30 -38.39 -3.69
C ASN A 382 7.70 -37.92 -5.04
N ASN A 383 7.98 -36.67 -5.42
CA ASN A 383 7.43 -35.99 -6.60
C ASN A 383 5.90 -35.81 -6.56
N ARG A 384 5.33 -35.65 -5.37
CA ARG A 384 3.92 -35.32 -5.17
C ARG A 384 3.79 -34.13 -4.25
N ILE A 385 2.76 -33.33 -4.48
CA ILE A 385 2.31 -32.29 -3.56
C ILE A 385 1.27 -32.93 -2.66
N VAL A 386 1.43 -32.79 -1.35
CA VAL A 386 0.56 -33.39 -0.34
C VAL A 386 0.12 -32.35 0.69
N THR A 387 -1.00 -32.62 1.36
CA THR A 387 -1.43 -31.90 2.56
C THR A 387 -0.62 -32.34 3.79
N GLY A 388 -0.77 -31.61 4.91
CA GLY A 388 -0.14 -31.96 6.19
C GLY A 388 -0.53 -33.32 6.77
N ASP A 389 -1.73 -33.83 6.46
CA ASP A 389 -2.18 -35.19 6.83
C ASP A 389 -1.80 -36.27 5.79
N GLY A 390 -1.01 -35.91 4.78
CA GLY A 390 -0.43 -36.82 3.79
C GLY A 390 -1.36 -37.18 2.63
N LYS A 391 -2.48 -36.47 2.44
CA LYS A 391 -3.34 -36.65 1.26
C LYS A 391 -2.64 -36.09 0.04
N GLU A 392 -2.61 -36.87 -1.03
CA GLU A 392 -2.07 -36.43 -2.31
C GLU A 392 -2.99 -35.38 -2.94
N ILE A 393 -2.40 -34.25 -3.34
CA ILE A 393 -3.07 -33.14 -4.02
C ILE A 393 -2.85 -33.31 -5.54
N THR A 394 -1.60 -33.42 -5.98
CA THR A 394 -1.22 -33.64 -7.38
C THR A 394 0.25 -34.07 -7.50
N ALA A 395 0.72 -34.42 -8.70
CA ALA A 395 2.13 -34.62 -8.97
C ALA A 395 2.91 -33.28 -8.86
N ALA A 396 4.09 -33.32 -8.24
CA ALA A 396 4.97 -32.16 -8.14
C ALA A 396 5.75 -31.96 -9.45
N THR A 397 5.80 -30.70 -9.90
CA THR A 397 6.74 -30.24 -10.93
C THR A 397 7.81 -29.38 -10.28
N PRO A 398 9.02 -29.24 -10.88
CA PRO A 398 10.09 -28.44 -10.30
C PRO A 398 9.68 -26.99 -9.99
N MET A 399 8.75 -26.45 -10.77
CA MET A 399 8.14 -25.14 -10.56
C MET A 399 6.63 -25.29 -10.50
N ILE A 400 6.01 -24.63 -9.51
CA ILE A 400 4.56 -24.60 -9.32
C ILE A 400 4.09 -23.16 -9.12
N SER A 401 2.88 -22.86 -9.58
CA SER A 401 2.11 -21.75 -9.02
C SER A 401 1.11 -22.28 -8.01
N LEU A 402 1.02 -21.61 -6.87
CA LEU A 402 0.16 -21.95 -5.75
C LEU A 402 -0.77 -20.77 -5.47
N ARG A 403 -2.07 -21.04 -5.49
CA ARG A 403 -3.07 -20.21 -4.81
C ARG A 403 -3.69 -21.02 -3.68
N LEU A 404 -3.67 -20.47 -2.48
CA LEU A 404 -4.24 -21.08 -1.28
C LEU A 404 -5.22 -20.09 -0.67
N ILE A 405 -6.46 -20.52 -0.48
CA ILE A 405 -7.54 -19.69 0.06
C ILE A 405 -7.96 -20.29 1.40
N ALA A 406 -7.60 -19.63 2.50
CA ALA A 406 -7.83 -20.07 3.86
C ALA A 406 -9.01 -19.31 4.48
N ASP A 407 -10.06 -20.03 4.86
CA ASP A 407 -11.20 -19.52 5.61
C ASP A 407 -11.00 -19.87 7.10
N ILE A 408 -10.73 -18.85 7.91
CA ILE A 408 -10.42 -19.00 9.34
C ILE A 408 -11.68 -19.38 10.13
N ASP A 409 -12.84 -18.89 9.71
CA ASP A 409 -14.11 -19.10 10.41
C ASP A 409 -14.58 -20.55 10.30
N SER A 410 -14.48 -21.12 9.10
CA SER A 410 -14.80 -22.53 8.86
C SER A 410 -13.63 -23.48 9.15
N ALA A 411 -12.42 -22.95 9.38
CA ALA A 411 -11.17 -23.69 9.55
C ALA A 411 -10.89 -24.64 8.37
N LYS A 412 -11.07 -24.13 7.15
CA LYS A 412 -10.89 -24.86 5.89
C LYS A 412 -10.07 -24.07 4.90
N TYR A 413 -9.43 -24.76 3.96
CA TYR A 413 -8.69 -24.12 2.89
C TYR A 413 -8.86 -24.83 1.54
N ARG A 414 -8.87 -24.04 0.47
CA ARG A 414 -8.85 -24.52 -0.91
C ARG A 414 -7.45 -24.37 -1.49
N VAL A 415 -7.04 -25.32 -2.33
CA VAL A 415 -5.72 -25.33 -2.97
C VAL A 415 -5.86 -25.37 -4.48
N PHE A 416 -5.15 -24.46 -5.13
CA PHE A 416 -4.99 -24.39 -6.58
C PHE A 416 -3.51 -24.54 -6.90
N ILE A 417 -3.18 -25.48 -7.79
CA ILE A 417 -1.82 -25.66 -8.30
C ILE A 417 -1.84 -25.53 -9.82
N ASN A 418 -0.93 -24.71 -10.36
CA ASN A 418 -0.81 -24.47 -11.81
C ASN A 418 -2.14 -24.07 -12.45
N GLY A 419 -2.90 -23.20 -11.75
CA GLY A 419 -4.20 -22.69 -12.19
C GLY A 419 -5.37 -23.66 -12.07
N SER A 420 -5.15 -24.91 -11.63
CA SER A 420 -6.22 -25.89 -11.43
C SER A 420 -6.61 -25.98 -9.95
N GLU A 421 -7.90 -25.93 -9.64
CA GLU A 421 -8.40 -26.25 -8.30
C GLU A 421 -8.30 -27.75 -8.04
N LEU A 422 -7.73 -28.14 -6.89
CA LEU A 422 -7.46 -29.54 -6.57
C LEU A 422 -8.23 -30.04 -5.35
N GLY A 423 -8.87 -29.16 -4.58
CA GLY A 423 -9.79 -29.55 -3.52
C GLY A 423 -9.86 -28.56 -2.36
N GLU A 424 -10.79 -28.88 -1.45
CA GLU A 424 -10.98 -28.24 -0.14
C GLU A 424 -10.54 -29.21 0.96
N TYR A 425 -9.85 -28.68 1.97
CA TYR A 425 -9.22 -29.44 3.04
C TYR A 425 -9.46 -28.74 4.39
N ASP A 426 -9.49 -29.51 5.47
CA ASP A 426 -9.60 -28.97 6.83
C ASP A 426 -8.24 -28.50 7.34
N PHE A 427 -8.23 -27.50 8.22
CA PHE A 427 -7.01 -27.12 8.96
C PHE A 427 -6.47 -28.34 9.73
N LEU A 428 -5.15 -28.53 9.66
CA LEU A 428 -4.43 -29.59 10.37
C LEU A 428 -4.60 -29.44 11.89
N GLU A 429 -4.41 -28.21 12.38
CA GLU A 429 -4.63 -27.85 13.77
C GLU A 429 -5.54 -26.63 13.86
N LYS A 430 -6.52 -26.66 14.76
CA LYS A 430 -7.34 -25.49 15.06
C LYS A 430 -6.51 -24.44 15.80
N THR A 431 -6.46 -23.24 15.25
CA THR A 431 -5.83 -22.05 15.83
C THR A 431 -6.89 -20.97 16.07
N GLY A 432 -6.62 -20.04 16.99
CA GLY A 432 -7.45 -18.85 17.21
C GLY A 432 -7.09 -17.69 16.28
N LYS A 433 -5.97 -17.80 15.57
CA LYS A 433 -5.50 -16.83 14.56
C LYS A 433 -4.54 -17.48 13.57
N LEU A 434 -4.22 -16.76 12.49
CA LEU A 434 -3.07 -16.98 11.63
C LEU A 434 -2.19 -15.73 11.66
N ASP A 435 -0.87 -15.88 11.85
CA ASP A 435 0.06 -14.74 11.97
C ASP A 435 1.48 -15.01 11.42
N LEU A 436 1.71 -16.18 10.81
CA LEU A 436 3.02 -16.56 10.31
C LEU A 436 2.92 -17.40 9.03
N LEU A 437 3.60 -16.95 7.97
CA LEU A 437 3.89 -17.75 6.78
C LEU A 437 5.31 -18.31 6.89
N ARG A 438 5.51 -19.58 6.56
CA ARG A 438 6.85 -20.20 6.53
C ARG A 438 7.04 -21.07 5.29
N PHE A 439 8.22 -20.92 4.70
CA PHE A 439 8.78 -21.84 3.72
C PHE A 439 9.90 -22.62 4.40
N SER A 440 9.98 -23.93 4.17
CA SER A 440 11.04 -24.75 4.77
C SER A 440 11.42 -25.97 3.92
N LEU A 441 12.64 -26.45 4.12
CA LEU A 441 13.14 -27.73 3.63
C LEU A 441 13.50 -28.61 4.82
N ASP A 442 13.05 -29.86 4.80
CA ASP A 442 13.44 -30.89 5.75
C ASP A 442 14.90 -31.29 5.59
N ALA A 443 15.50 -31.80 6.67
CA ALA A 443 16.79 -32.46 6.60
C ALA A 443 16.74 -33.62 5.57
N GLY A 444 17.69 -33.63 4.64
CA GLY A 444 17.78 -34.67 3.61
C GLY A 444 16.94 -34.42 2.35
N ALA A 445 16.18 -33.33 2.26
CA ALA A 445 15.49 -32.91 1.02
C ALA A 445 16.47 -32.74 -0.15
N ASN A 446 17.69 -32.24 0.13
CA ASN A 446 18.79 -32.03 -0.80
C ASN A 446 18.34 -31.31 -2.09
N GLY A 447 17.81 -30.09 -1.94
CA GLY A 447 17.32 -29.31 -3.06
C GLY A 447 17.14 -27.82 -2.70
N SER A 448 16.46 -27.09 -3.59
CA SER A 448 16.21 -25.65 -3.41
C SER A 448 14.72 -25.32 -3.51
N MET A 449 14.31 -24.33 -2.73
CA MET A 449 13.00 -23.71 -2.77
C MET A 449 13.16 -22.19 -2.87
N ALA A 450 12.56 -21.58 -3.89
CA ALA A 450 12.68 -20.15 -4.14
C ALA A 450 11.33 -19.58 -4.62
N PRO A 451 10.65 -18.74 -3.83
CA PRO A 451 9.50 -17.98 -4.30
C PRO A 451 9.93 -16.89 -5.29
N GLU A 452 9.15 -16.70 -6.36
CA GLU A 452 9.32 -15.60 -7.30
C GLU A 452 8.65 -14.32 -6.79
N PHE A 453 7.46 -14.46 -6.21
CA PHE A 453 6.68 -13.42 -5.53
C PHE A 453 5.87 -14.07 -4.39
N VAL A 454 5.43 -13.28 -3.41
CA VAL A 454 4.57 -13.74 -2.32
C VAL A 454 3.52 -12.67 -2.02
N TYR A 455 2.27 -13.01 -2.27
CA TYR A 455 1.11 -12.16 -2.04
C TYR A 455 0.21 -12.82 -1.00
N LEU A 456 -0.04 -12.15 0.12
CA LEU A 456 -1.00 -12.58 1.12
C LEU A 456 -1.95 -11.42 1.41
N TYR A 457 -3.23 -11.60 1.10
CA TYR A 457 -4.22 -10.52 1.16
C TYR A 457 -5.61 -11.02 1.56
N ARG A 458 -6.48 -10.08 1.94
CA ARG A 458 -7.91 -10.31 2.20
C ARG A 458 -8.75 -9.14 1.73
N ASN A 459 -10.07 -9.35 1.67
CA ASN A 459 -11.08 -8.33 1.36
C ASN A 459 -11.00 -7.73 -0.07
N TYR A 460 -10.49 -8.51 -1.02
CA TYR A 460 -10.57 -8.22 -2.45
C TYR A 460 -11.53 -9.21 -3.14
N PRO A 461 -12.78 -8.81 -3.47
CA PRO A 461 -13.70 -9.66 -4.24
C PRO A 461 -13.12 -10.20 -5.55
N ALA A 462 -12.26 -9.43 -6.20
CA ALA A 462 -11.49 -9.88 -7.35
C ALA A 462 -10.09 -9.28 -7.32
N LEU A 463 -9.08 -10.11 -7.54
CA LEU A 463 -7.70 -9.68 -7.65
C LEU A 463 -6.95 -10.59 -8.64
N SER A 464 -6.33 -9.99 -9.64
CA SER A 464 -5.34 -10.66 -10.48
C SER A 464 -4.26 -9.69 -10.96
N ARG A 465 -3.02 -10.05 -10.69
CA ARG A 465 -1.82 -9.48 -11.32
C ARG A 465 -1.27 -10.38 -12.43
N PHE A 466 -2.01 -11.44 -12.80
CA PHE A 466 -1.66 -12.43 -13.83
C PHE A 466 -0.26 -13.10 -13.69
N ASP A 467 0.33 -13.02 -12.49
CA ASP A 467 1.65 -13.56 -12.16
C ASP A 467 1.65 -15.09 -11.95
N LEU A 468 0.48 -15.68 -11.61
CA LEU A 468 0.36 -17.10 -11.28
C LEU A 468 0.33 -18.00 -12.51
N GLU A 469 -0.27 -17.51 -13.59
CA GLU A 469 -0.52 -18.24 -14.81
C GLU A 469 0.76 -18.36 -15.64
N THR A 470 0.88 -19.41 -16.45
CA THR A 470 1.95 -19.51 -17.45
C THR A 470 1.54 -18.79 -18.72
N SER A 471 2.52 -18.31 -19.49
CA SER A 471 2.28 -17.75 -20.82
C SER A 471 1.44 -18.68 -21.70
N GLY A 472 0.44 -18.10 -22.39
CA GLY A 472 -0.56 -18.79 -23.21
C GLY A 472 -1.74 -19.39 -22.44
N ALA A 473 -1.75 -19.33 -21.10
CA ALA A 473 -2.88 -19.83 -20.30
C ALA A 473 -4.03 -18.82 -20.23
N ALA A 474 -5.26 -19.33 -20.08
CA ALA A 474 -6.40 -18.49 -19.73
C ALA A 474 -6.23 -17.90 -18.31
N PRO A 475 -6.71 -16.68 -18.06
CA PRO A 475 -6.61 -16.05 -16.74
C PRO A 475 -7.40 -16.83 -15.68
N LEU A 476 -6.79 -17.03 -14.52
CA LEU A 476 -7.36 -17.75 -13.40
C LEU A 476 -8.52 -16.96 -12.77
N GLY A 477 -9.63 -17.64 -12.51
CA GLY A 477 -10.82 -17.01 -11.90
C GLY A 477 -11.65 -16.17 -12.87
N CYS A 478 -11.35 -16.22 -14.17
CA CYS A 478 -12.09 -15.51 -15.20
C CYS A 478 -12.87 -16.47 -16.10
N VAL A 479 -14.09 -16.08 -16.47
CA VAL A 479 -14.70 -16.54 -17.72
C VAL A 479 -14.10 -15.72 -18.84
N SER A 480 -13.48 -16.36 -19.83
CA SER A 480 -12.79 -15.63 -20.88
C SER A 480 -12.91 -16.26 -22.25
N GLU A 481 -12.83 -15.41 -23.27
CA GLU A 481 -12.84 -15.74 -24.68
C GLU A 481 -11.71 -14.96 -25.37
N ASN A 482 -10.88 -15.66 -26.14
CA ASN A 482 -9.72 -15.08 -26.84
C ASN A 482 -8.78 -14.27 -25.91
N ALA A 483 -8.66 -14.70 -24.65
CA ALA A 483 -7.80 -14.09 -23.66
C ALA A 483 -6.71 -15.07 -23.19
N GLU A 484 -5.47 -14.61 -23.15
CA GLU A 484 -4.31 -15.39 -22.72
C GLU A 484 -3.31 -14.52 -21.94
N VAL A 485 -2.70 -15.08 -20.89
CA VAL A 485 -1.62 -14.43 -20.17
C VAL A 485 -0.34 -14.48 -21.01
N THR A 486 0.42 -13.39 -21.07
CA THR A 486 1.63 -13.27 -21.89
C THR A 486 2.91 -13.60 -21.11
N ASP A 487 4.04 -13.63 -21.81
CA ASP A 487 5.38 -13.73 -21.19
C ASP A 487 5.69 -12.54 -20.25
N ALA A 488 5.06 -11.38 -20.49
CA ALA A 488 5.24 -10.20 -19.66
C ALA A 488 4.34 -10.19 -18.40
N ARG A 489 3.60 -11.29 -18.15
CA ARG A 489 2.67 -11.43 -17.02
C ARG A 489 1.52 -10.43 -17.02
N ASP A 490 1.05 -10.06 -18.20
CA ASP A 490 -0.20 -9.34 -18.36
C ASP A 490 -1.20 -10.17 -19.18
N LEU A 491 -2.47 -9.78 -19.14
CA LEU A 491 -3.52 -10.46 -19.89
C LEU A 491 -3.70 -9.80 -21.25
N ARG A 492 -3.55 -10.58 -22.33
CA ARG A 492 -3.85 -10.18 -23.70
C ARG A 492 -5.22 -10.70 -24.12
N ILE A 493 -6.11 -9.81 -24.57
CA ILE A 493 -7.42 -10.15 -25.14
C ILE A 493 -7.40 -9.79 -26.63
N SER A 494 -7.70 -10.74 -27.51
CA SER A 494 -7.58 -10.59 -28.98
C SER A 494 -8.93 -10.74 -29.69
N GLY A 495 -9.85 -9.79 -29.49
CA GLY A 495 -11.20 -9.85 -30.05
C GLY A 495 -12.12 -10.77 -29.25
N GLY A 496 -12.39 -10.44 -27.99
CA GLY A 496 -13.11 -11.29 -27.04
C GLY A 496 -13.32 -10.59 -25.70
N HIS A 497 -13.33 -11.35 -24.60
CA HIS A 497 -13.57 -10.81 -23.27
C HIS A 497 -12.86 -11.59 -22.15
N ALA A 498 -12.72 -10.94 -21.01
CA ALA A 498 -12.41 -11.57 -19.73
C ALA A 498 -13.31 -10.97 -18.65
N GLU A 499 -14.03 -11.83 -17.93
CA GLU A 499 -15.01 -11.48 -16.92
C GLU A 499 -14.67 -12.18 -15.60
N MET A 500 -14.59 -11.41 -14.52
CA MET A 500 -14.45 -11.91 -13.17
C MET A 500 -15.77 -11.67 -12.44
N THR A 501 -16.36 -12.74 -11.92
CA THR A 501 -17.57 -12.67 -11.10
C THR A 501 -17.21 -12.95 -9.65
N PHE A 502 -17.95 -12.32 -8.76
CA PHE A 502 -17.79 -12.44 -7.32
C PHE A 502 -19.17 -12.32 -6.64
N PRO A 503 -19.32 -12.77 -5.39
CA PRO A 503 -20.55 -12.57 -4.65
C PRO A 503 -20.95 -11.09 -4.61
N ALA A 504 -22.24 -10.79 -4.78
CA ALA A 504 -22.71 -9.41 -4.88
C ALA A 504 -22.32 -8.56 -3.65
N VAL A 505 -21.76 -7.39 -3.92
CA VAL A 505 -21.30 -6.40 -2.94
C VAL A 505 -22.06 -5.09 -3.14
N ASP A 506 -22.69 -4.57 -2.09
CA ASP A 506 -23.33 -3.26 -2.12
C ASP A 506 -22.40 -2.15 -1.58
N GLY A 507 -22.91 -0.94 -1.41
CA GLY A 507 -22.12 0.22 -0.99
C GLY A 507 -21.22 0.77 -2.08
N HIS A 508 -20.06 1.30 -1.66
CA HIS A 508 -19.07 2.00 -2.49
C HIS A 508 -17.87 1.12 -2.74
N MET A 509 -17.60 0.79 -4.00
CA MET A 509 -16.47 -0.05 -4.40
C MET A 509 -15.48 0.71 -5.25
N ALA A 510 -14.31 0.13 -5.47
CA ALA A 510 -13.38 0.46 -6.53
C ALA A 510 -13.20 -0.75 -7.45
N TYR A 511 -13.25 -0.52 -8.76
CA TYR A 511 -12.72 -1.39 -9.81
C TYR A 511 -11.52 -0.68 -10.44
N GLU A 512 -10.32 -1.22 -10.23
CA GLU A 512 -9.07 -0.69 -10.74
C GLU A 512 -8.39 -1.69 -11.70
N VAL A 513 -7.82 -1.20 -12.79
CA VAL A 513 -7.12 -2.03 -13.78
C VAL A 513 -6.16 -1.19 -14.62
N LYS A 514 -4.99 -1.74 -14.95
CA LYS A 514 -4.07 -1.13 -15.91
C LYS A 514 -4.39 -1.56 -17.33
N LEU A 515 -4.39 -0.61 -18.25
CA LEU A 515 -4.65 -0.78 -19.67
C LEU A 515 -3.42 -0.36 -20.47
N LEU A 516 -2.83 -1.27 -21.23
CA LEU A 516 -1.91 -0.92 -22.32
C LEU A 516 -2.70 -0.69 -23.60
N THR A 517 -2.75 0.57 -24.02
CA THR A 517 -3.43 0.93 -25.26
C THR A 517 -2.69 0.36 -26.47
N GLY A 518 -3.42 -0.31 -27.36
CA GLY A 518 -2.85 -0.99 -28.52
C GLY A 518 -3.66 -0.75 -29.80
N ASP A 519 -3.62 -1.73 -30.70
CA ASP A 519 -4.43 -1.73 -31.92
C ASP A 519 -5.76 -2.48 -31.70
N PHE A 520 -6.66 -1.82 -30.96
CA PHE A 520 -8.07 -2.20 -30.85
C PHE A 520 -8.96 -1.12 -31.47
N SER A 521 -10.10 -1.51 -32.06
CA SER A 521 -11.11 -0.55 -32.52
C SER A 521 -11.93 -0.04 -31.34
N THR A 522 -12.33 -0.95 -30.47
CA THR A 522 -13.05 -0.65 -29.22
C THR A 522 -12.60 -1.56 -28.09
N ALA A 523 -12.57 -1.03 -26.87
CA ALA A 523 -12.45 -1.80 -25.64
C ALA A 523 -13.37 -1.22 -24.55
N SER A 524 -14.07 -2.04 -23.77
CA SER A 524 -14.89 -1.60 -22.63
C SER A 524 -14.42 -2.23 -21.33
N PHE A 525 -14.53 -1.45 -20.26
CA PHE A 525 -14.27 -1.83 -18.88
C PHE A 525 -15.57 -1.65 -18.12
N ASP A 526 -16.16 -2.77 -17.76
CA ASP A 526 -17.55 -2.87 -17.36
C ASP A 526 -17.66 -3.25 -15.89
N VAL A 527 -18.49 -2.52 -15.14
CA VAL A 527 -18.97 -2.91 -13.81
C VAL A 527 -20.29 -3.65 -14.00
N LEU A 528 -20.44 -4.83 -13.39
CA LEU A 528 -21.59 -5.71 -13.58
C LEU A 528 -22.51 -5.74 -12.35
N SER A 529 -23.81 -5.85 -12.60
CA SER A 529 -24.85 -6.19 -11.62
C SER A 529 -25.85 -7.13 -12.29
N GLY A 530 -26.16 -8.26 -11.66
CA GLY A 530 -26.96 -9.32 -12.27
C GLY A 530 -26.32 -9.86 -13.55
N GLY A 531 -24.98 -9.86 -13.61
CA GLY A 531 -24.20 -10.23 -14.81
C GLY A 531 -24.34 -9.27 -16.00
N LYS A 532 -24.93 -8.09 -15.82
CA LYS A 532 -25.12 -7.08 -16.88
C LYS A 532 -24.31 -5.82 -16.60
N PRO A 533 -23.69 -5.19 -17.62
CA PRO A 533 -23.02 -3.90 -17.44
C PRO A 533 -23.98 -2.83 -16.93
N VAL A 534 -23.65 -2.23 -15.78
CA VAL A 534 -24.36 -1.06 -15.21
C VAL A 534 -23.60 0.24 -15.46
N LEU A 535 -22.29 0.15 -15.71
CA LEU A 535 -21.44 1.22 -16.20
C LEU A 535 -20.35 0.63 -17.10
N SER A 536 -20.01 1.34 -18.17
CA SER A 536 -18.94 0.97 -19.10
C SER A 536 -18.05 2.18 -19.38
N LEU A 537 -16.77 2.10 -19.02
CA LEU A 537 -15.74 2.99 -19.55
C LEU A 537 -15.24 2.42 -20.87
N VAL A 538 -15.51 3.14 -21.97
CA VAL A 538 -15.25 2.66 -23.33
C VAL A 538 -14.12 3.45 -23.98
N PHE A 539 -13.17 2.75 -24.57
CA PHE A 539 -12.13 3.28 -25.43
C PHE A 539 -12.51 3.00 -26.89
N ASP A 540 -12.76 4.02 -27.69
CA ASP A 540 -13.20 3.92 -29.08
C ASP A 540 -12.53 5.02 -29.91
N LYS A 541 -11.81 4.64 -30.98
CA LYS A 541 -11.15 5.58 -31.91
C LYS A 541 -10.35 6.69 -31.21
N MET A 542 -9.44 6.33 -30.30
CA MET A 542 -8.60 7.28 -29.55
C MET A 542 -9.34 8.15 -28.53
N LEU A 543 -10.60 7.84 -28.23
CA LEU A 543 -11.41 8.53 -27.21
C LEU A 543 -11.76 7.57 -26.07
N ALA A 544 -11.65 8.06 -24.83
CA ALA A 544 -12.26 7.44 -23.66
C ALA A 544 -13.63 8.11 -23.41
N LYS A 545 -14.67 7.30 -23.22
CA LYS A 545 -16.06 7.76 -23.08
C LYS A 545 -16.85 6.93 -22.06
N VAL A 546 -17.88 7.53 -21.48
CA VAL A 546 -18.94 6.83 -20.74
C VAL A 546 -20.26 7.17 -21.39
N GLY A 547 -20.97 6.15 -21.89
CA GLY A 547 -22.10 6.36 -22.79
C GLY A 547 -21.69 7.16 -24.04
N ASP A 548 -22.39 8.28 -24.29
CA ASP A 548 -22.08 9.21 -25.39
C ASP A 548 -21.11 10.34 -24.98
N GLU A 549 -20.75 10.44 -23.70
CA GLU A 549 -19.91 11.51 -23.17
C GLU A 549 -18.43 11.21 -23.38
N VAL A 550 -17.74 12.04 -24.18
CA VAL A 550 -16.29 11.94 -24.41
C VAL A 550 -15.57 12.61 -23.26
N LEU A 551 -14.79 11.82 -22.51
CA LEU A 551 -14.05 12.28 -21.34
C LEU A 551 -12.70 12.89 -21.75
N ARG A 552 -11.94 12.16 -22.58
CA ARG A 552 -10.61 12.59 -23.05
C ARG A 552 -10.14 11.77 -24.24
N THR A 553 -9.06 12.24 -24.88
CA THR A 553 -8.27 11.44 -25.82
C THR A 553 -7.24 10.58 -25.06
N TYR A 554 -6.80 9.48 -25.67
CA TYR A 554 -5.70 8.66 -25.14
C TYR A 554 -4.58 8.48 -26.17
N SER A 555 -3.39 8.16 -25.69
CA SER A 555 -2.19 7.85 -26.48
C SER A 555 -2.11 6.35 -26.77
N LYS A 556 -1.63 5.95 -27.95
CA LYS A 556 -1.35 4.53 -28.26
C LYS A 556 -0.06 4.07 -27.57
N ASN A 557 0.05 2.76 -27.34
CA ASN A 557 1.23 2.12 -26.76
C ASN A 557 1.61 2.73 -25.40
N PHE A 558 0.60 2.97 -24.57
CA PHE A 558 0.74 3.64 -23.27
C PHE A 558 -0.06 2.92 -22.19
N TRP A 559 0.52 2.79 -20.99
CA TRP A 559 -0.16 2.21 -19.84
C TRP A 559 -0.95 3.25 -19.06
N TYR A 560 -2.27 3.09 -19.03
CA TYR A 560 -3.19 3.87 -18.21
C TYR A 560 -3.60 3.09 -16.98
N THR A 561 -3.71 3.76 -15.83
CA THR A 561 -4.40 3.21 -14.65
C THR A 561 -5.84 3.69 -14.70
N LEU A 562 -6.78 2.77 -14.88
CA LEU A 562 -8.21 3.04 -14.93
C LEU A 562 -8.82 2.71 -13.57
N ARG A 563 -9.72 3.57 -13.08
CA ARG A 563 -10.48 3.27 -11.88
C ARG A 563 -11.91 3.75 -12.02
N ILE A 564 -12.85 2.89 -11.62
CA ILE A 564 -14.28 3.18 -11.56
C ILE A 564 -14.70 2.93 -10.12
N GLU A 565 -15.27 3.92 -9.47
CA GLU A 565 -15.76 3.82 -8.09
C GLU A 565 -17.30 3.86 -8.07
N PRO A 566 -17.99 2.74 -8.27
CA PRO A 566 -19.44 2.72 -8.28
C PRO A 566 -20.00 2.66 -6.85
N ASP A 567 -21.09 3.40 -6.59
CA ASP A 567 -21.77 3.41 -5.29
C ASP A 567 -23.28 3.17 -5.46
N THR A 568 -23.75 2.04 -4.92
CA THR A 568 -25.18 1.67 -4.91
C THR A 568 -26.04 2.69 -4.14
N ARG A 569 -25.48 3.38 -3.15
CA ARG A 569 -26.20 4.37 -2.30
C ARG A 569 -26.50 5.64 -3.07
N SER A 570 -25.56 6.08 -3.91
CA SER A 570 -25.72 7.27 -4.75
C SER A 570 -26.39 6.96 -6.10
N GLY A 571 -26.33 5.71 -6.56
CA GLY A 571 -26.78 5.31 -7.90
C GLY A 571 -25.86 5.83 -9.02
N ALA A 572 -24.61 6.15 -8.70
CA ALA A 572 -23.63 6.71 -9.62
C ALA A 572 -22.24 6.11 -9.39
N ALA A 573 -21.32 6.38 -10.31
CA ALA A 573 -19.92 6.00 -10.22
C ALA A 573 -19.00 7.17 -10.54
N GLU A 574 -17.94 7.34 -9.76
CA GLU A 574 -16.84 8.24 -10.10
C GLU A 574 -15.85 7.51 -11.03
N VAL A 575 -15.34 8.18 -12.06
CA VAL A 575 -14.40 7.59 -13.01
C VAL A 575 -13.09 8.35 -13.02
N PHE A 576 -11.98 7.61 -12.95
CA PHE A 576 -10.63 8.13 -12.90
C PHE A 576 -9.77 7.52 -14.01
N ILE A 577 -8.85 8.33 -14.54
CA ILE A 577 -7.73 7.85 -15.36
C ILE A 577 -6.44 8.47 -14.82
N ASN A 578 -5.44 7.64 -14.54
CA ASN A 578 -4.15 8.04 -13.97
C ASN A 578 -4.31 8.88 -12.70
N GLY A 579 -5.27 8.51 -11.83
CA GLY A 579 -5.54 9.21 -10.57
C GLY A 579 -6.29 10.54 -10.70
N LYS A 580 -6.78 10.90 -11.91
CA LYS A 580 -7.53 12.14 -12.17
C LYS A 580 -9.01 11.85 -12.33
N THR A 581 -9.85 12.49 -11.52
CA THR A 581 -11.31 12.45 -11.67
C THR A 581 -11.74 13.01 -13.03
N LEU A 582 -12.54 12.24 -13.76
CA LEU A 582 -13.13 12.63 -15.05
C LEU A 582 -14.62 12.94 -14.94
N GLY A 583 -15.28 12.53 -13.86
CA GLY A 583 -16.67 12.88 -13.57
C GLY A 583 -17.43 11.79 -12.83
N TYR A 584 -18.70 12.11 -12.55
CA TYR A 584 -19.68 11.21 -11.93
C TYR A 584 -20.74 10.80 -12.96
N PHE A 585 -20.99 9.51 -13.09
CA PHE A 585 -21.88 8.94 -14.10
C PHE A 585 -22.94 8.07 -13.45
N ALA A 586 -24.20 8.25 -13.84
CA ALA A 586 -25.31 7.46 -13.32
C ALA A 586 -25.17 5.98 -13.71
N LEU A 587 -25.47 5.09 -12.77
CA LEU A 587 -25.57 3.66 -13.02
C LEU A 587 -26.84 3.35 -13.82
N THR A 588 -26.77 2.36 -14.71
CA THR A 588 -27.91 1.95 -15.51
C THR A 588 -28.81 0.99 -14.75
N GLY A 589 -30.06 1.40 -14.51
CA GLY A 589 -31.06 0.57 -13.81
C GLY A 589 -31.02 0.74 -12.28
N ASN A 590 -31.80 -0.08 -11.57
CA ASN A 590 -31.77 -0.13 -10.11
C ASN A 590 -30.72 -1.15 -9.67
N VAL A 591 -29.61 -0.66 -9.10
CA VAL A 591 -28.44 -1.49 -8.76
C VAL A 591 -28.42 -1.72 -7.26
N SER A 592 -28.68 -2.96 -6.84
CA SER A 592 -28.68 -3.35 -5.43
C SER A 592 -27.35 -3.97 -4.97
N GLY A 593 -26.39 -4.12 -5.86
CA GLY A 593 -25.07 -4.69 -5.60
C GLY A 593 -24.32 -4.97 -6.91
N PHE A 594 -23.01 -5.08 -6.83
CA PHE A 594 -22.13 -5.38 -7.95
C PHE A 594 -21.62 -6.81 -7.82
N ASP A 595 -21.66 -7.60 -8.88
CA ASP A 595 -21.35 -9.04 -8.86
C ASP A 595 -20.26 -9.44 -9.86
N GLY A 596 -19.65 -8.47 -10.52
CA GLY A 596 -18.55 -8.74 -11.42
C GLY A 596 -17.96 -7.51 -12.09
N VAL A 597 -16.85 -7.74 -12.77
CA VAL A 597 -16.21 -6.79 -13.68
C VAL A 597 -15.82 -7.52 -14.96
N ALA A 598 -15.81 -6.81 -16.08
CA ALA A 598 -15.43 -7.39 -17.36
C ALA A 598 -14.64 -6.42 -18.23
N VAL A 599 -13.69 -6.97 -18.98
CA VAL A 599 -13.01 -6.29 -20.07
C VAL A 599 -13.42 -6.94 -21.38
N ARG A 600 -13.95 -6.16 -22.31
CA ARG A 600 -14.37 -6.62 -23.65
C ARG A 600 -13.62 -5.83 -24.70
N SER A 601 -13.19 -6.47 -25.78
CA SER A 601 -12.38 -5.82 -26.81
C SER A 601 -12.69 -6.33 -28.21
N GLU A 602 -12.84 -5.39 -29.15
CA GLU A 602 -12.77 -5.63 -30.58
C GLU A 602 -11.33 -5.31 -31.05
N GLY A 603 -10.45 -6.31 -30.99
CA GLY A 603 -9.03 -6.18 -31.31
C GLY A 603 -8.13 -6.54 -30.13
N VAL A 604 -6.85 -6.15 -30.20
CA VAL A 604 -5.85 -6.55 -29.21
C VAL A 604 -5.72 -5.49 -28.13
N VAL A 605 -6.13 -5.85 -26.90
CA VAL A 605 -5.88 -5.07 -25.69
C VAL A 605 -5.02 -5.89 -24.72
N ARG A 606 -4.17 -5.21 -23.93
CA ARG A 606 -3.45 -5.84 -22.82
C ARG A 606 -3.82 -5.13 -21.53
N ILE A 607 -4.09 -5.90 -20.48
CA ILE A 607 -4.45 -5.39 -19.16
C ILE A 607 -3.63 -6.06 -18.07
N ASP A 608 -3.46 -5.39 -16.95
CA ASP A 608 -2.73 -5.89 -15.80
C ASP A 608 -3.26 -5.29 -14.49
N ASP A 609 -2.81 -5.79 -13.34
CA ASP A 609 -3.12 -5.27 -12.00
C ASP A 609 -4.63 -5.01 -11.78
N LEU A 610 -5.47 -6.01 -12.09
CA LEU A 610 -6.92 -5.92 -11.91
C LEU A 610 -7.29 -6.16 -10.45
N MET A 611 -7.96 -5.18 -9.84
CA MET A 611 -8.41 -5.27 -8.45
C MET A 611 -9.83 -4.74 -8.30
N VAL A 612 -10.60 -5.40 -7.44
CA VAL A 612 -11.89 -4.93 -6.94
C VAL A 612 -11.85 -4.98 -5.42
N PHE A 613 -12.30 -3.91 -4.77
CA PHE A 613 -12.37 -3.81 -3.31
C PHE A 613 -13.42 -2.80 -2.87
N GLN A 614 -13.86 -2.90 -1.61
CA GLN A 614 -14.79 -1.95 -1.01
C GLN A 614 -14.03 -0.73 -0.45
N ILE A 615 -14.57 0.47 -0.66
CA ILE A 615 -14.09 1.69 -0.03
C ILE A 615 -14.97 1.93 1.21
N ASN A 616 -14.40 1.69 2.39
CA ASN A 616 -15.12 1.91 3.64
C ASN A 616 -14.89 3.31 4.19
N ASP A 617 -15.97 3.90 4.69
CA ASP A 617 -15.91 5.13 5.46
C ASP A 617 -15.66 4.82 6.93
N HIS A 618 -14.72 5.55 7.53
CA HIS A 618 -14.39 5.43 8.94
C HIS A 618 -14.80 6.71 9.66
N ASP A 619 -15.59 6.59 10.73
CA ASP A 619 -16.02 7.76 11.55
C ASP A 619 -14.81 8.46 12.19
N ASP A 620 -13.74 7.71 12.46
CA ASP A 620 -12.46 8.19 12.97
C ASP A 620 -11.42 8.40 11.85
N TYR A 621 -11.83 8.69 10.61
CA TYR A 621 -10.89 9.06 9.54
C TYR A 621 -10.12 10.34 9.90
N VAL A 622 -8.93 10.52 9.33
CA VAL A 622 -8.14 11.75 9.52
C VAL A 622 -8.96 13.01 9.20
N PRO A 623 -9.01 14.01 10.10
CA PRO A 623 -9.75 15.24 9.85
C PRO A 623 -9.20 16.02 8.66
N ALA A 624 -10.08 16.76 7.97
CA ALA A 624 -9.67 17.61 6.86
C ALA A 624 -8.58 18.62 7.27
N PRO A 625 -7.56 18.85 6.42
CA PRO A 625 -6.49 19.78 6.72
C PRO A 625 -7.00 21.22 6.78
N VAL A 626 -6.53 21.95 7.78
CA VAL A 626 -6.76 23.40 7.90
C VAL A 626 -5.55 24.14 7.34
N SER A 627 -5.57 24.45 6.04
CA SER A 627 -4.45 25.13 5.38
C SER A 627 -3.96 26.35 6.17
N ALA A 628 -2.65 26.41 6.39
CA ALA A 628 -1.99 27.51 7.09
C ALA A 628 -2.10 28.86 6.34
N GLY A 629 -2.59 28.85 5.09
CA GLY A 629 -2.48 29.99 4.18
C GLY A 629 -1.08 30.10 3.60
N SER A 630 -0.94 30.86 2.51
CA SER A 630 0.35 31.15 1.88
C SER A 630 0.68 32.63 2.08
N ASP A 631 1.90 32.92 2.51
CA ASP A 631 2.47 34.28 2.50
C ASP A 631 3.01 34.68 1.11
N GLY A 632 2.90 33.77 0.13
CA GLY A 632 3.42 33.92 -1.23
C GLY A 632 4.76 33.23 -1.49
N TYR A 633 5.39 32.61 -0.49
CA TYR A 633 6.50 31.69 -0.69
C TYR A 633 6.07 30.39 -1.39
N ASN A 634 7.04 29.71 -1.98
CA ASN A 634 6.95 28.35 -2.48
C ASN A 634 7.84 27.47 -1.59
N VAL A 635 7.21 26.78 -0.64
CA VAL A 635 7.86 25.88 0.31
C VAL A 635 7.69 24.44 -0.19
N GLY A 636 8.75 23.90 -0.78
CA GLY A 636 8.79 22.52 -1.27
C GLY A 636 9.41 21.57 -0.26
N LEU A 637 8.85 20.38 -0.09
CA LEU A 637 9.38 19.36 0.80
C LEU A 637 9.70 18.08 0.02
N GLN A 638 10.96 17.62 0.10
CA GLN A 638 11.38 16.36 -0.54
C GLN A 638 10.78 15.15 0.18
N VAL A 639 10.19 14.24 -0.58
CA VAL A 639 9.57 13.00 -0.08
C VAL A 639 10.27 11.80 -0.70
N CYS A 640 10.69 10.85 0.14
CA CYS A 640 11.33 9.62 -0.33
C CYS A 640 10.39 8.42 -0.18
N SER A 641 10.05 7.81 -1.32
CA SER A 641 9.05 6.75 -1.44
C SER A 641 9.63 5.35 -1.17
N LEU A 642 10.19 5.11 0.02
CA LEU A 642 10.90 3.87 0.35
C LEU A 642 10.16 2.97 1.35
N TRP A 643 9.05 3.41 1.92
CA TRP A 643 8.47 2.85 3.14
C TRP A 643 7.30 1.91 2.90
N ARG A 644 7.29 1.22 1.76
CA ARG A 644 6.41 0.07 1.49
C ARG A 644 7.20 -1.23 1.59
N ASN A 645 6.89 -2.02 2.62
CA ASN A 645 7.47 -3.35 2.79
C ASN A 645 7.24 -4.23 1.53
N GLY A 646 8.28 -4.96 1.13
CA GLY A 646 8.27 -5.86 -0.03
C GLY A 646 8.90 -5.27 -1.30
N TYR A 647 9.04 -3.94 -1.38
CA TYR A 647 9.59 -3.24 -2.55
C TYR A 647 10.96 -2.59 -2.30
N HIS A 648 11.33 -2.44 -1.03
CA HIS A 648 12.62 -1.94 -0.57
C HIS A 648 13.01 -2.65 0.75
N PHE A 649 14.07 -2.21 1.43
CA PHE A 649 14.49 -2.74 2.74
C PHE A 649 13.44 -2.52 3.85
N GLY A 650 12.46 -1.64 3.61
CA GLY A 650 11.32 -1.39 4.49
C GLY A 650 11.73 -0.85 5.87
N TRP A 651 10.90 -1.09 6.88
CA TRP A 651 11.15 -0.56 8.23
C TRP A 651 12.05 -1.44 9.10
N ASP A 652 12.46 -2.63 8.65
CA ASP A 652 13.29 -3.54 9.44
C ASP A 652 14.69 -2.97 9.73
N CYS A 653 15.20 -2.09 8.86
CA CYS A 653 16.45 -1.36 9.09
C CYS A 653 16.30 -0.14 10.01
N ILE A 654 15.08 0.38 10.22
CA ILE A 654 14.79 1.54 11.09
C ILE A 654 14.34 1.10 12.49
N SER A 655 13.43 0.13 12.56
CA SER A 655 12.75 -0.32 13.78
C SER A 655 13.62 -0.77 14.97
N PRO A 656 14.91 -1.15 14.81
CA PRO A 656 15.80 -1.32 15.95
C PRO A 656 16.11 -0.03 16.71
N PHE A 657 15.94 1.14 16.09
CA PHE A 657 16.20 2.46 16.65
C PHE A 657 14.87 3.16 16.98
N GLU A 658 14.32 2.92 18.18
CA GLU A 658 12.99 3.42 18.57
C GLU A 658 12.89 4.95 18.51
N GLU A 659 14.01 5.67 18.67
CA GLU A 659 14.06 7.11 18.50
C GLU A 659 13.59 7.58 17.10
N ASN A 660 13.72 6.74 16.08
CA ASN A 660 13.35 7.07 14.70
C ASN A 660 11.90 6.73 14.37
N ARG A 661 11.08 6.30 15.34
CA ARG A 661 9.69 5.88 15.08
C ARG A 661 8.79 7.08 14.73
N PRO A 662 8.11 7.09 13.57
CA PRO A 662 7.19 8.16 13.20
C PRO A 662 5.94 8.20 14.09
N VAL A 663 5.28 9.35 14.18
CA VAL A 663 3.92 9.46 14.76
C VAL A 663 2.88 8.59 14.03
N LEU A 664 3.10 8.28 12.75
CA LEU A 664 2.26 7.38 11.96
C LEU A 664 2.57 5.89 12.19
N GLY A 665 3.49 5.56 13.11
CA GLY A 665 4.03 4.20 13.23
C GLY A 665 4.89 3.82 12.03
N TYR A 666 5.22 2.55 11.89
CA TYR A 666 5.89 2.03 10.70
C TYR A 666 4.81 1.77 9.63
N TYR A 667 4.39 2.85 8.98
CA TYR A 667 3.26 2.93 8.08
C TYR A 667 3.52 2.28 6.72
N ASP A 668 2.45 2.01 5.98
CA ASP A 668 2.49 1.46 4.63
C ASP A 668 2.15 2.54 3.61
N GLU A 669 3.15 3.04 2.88
CA GLU A 669 2.91 4.01 1.82
C GLU A 669 2.16 3.34 0.65
N GLY A 670 1.17 4.07 0.14
CA GLY A 670 0.15 3.56 -0.77
C GLY A 670 -1.23 3.40 -0.12
N ILE A 671 -1.32 3.47 1.22
CA ILE A 671 -2.61 3.68 1.89
C ILE A 671 -3.00 5.15 1.76
N THR A 672 -4.21 5.43 1.28
CA THR A 672 -4.70 6.81 1.08
C THR A 672 -4.79 7.60 2.38
N GLU A 673 -5.15 6.96 3.49
CA GLU A 673 -5.18 7.60 4.82
C GLU A 673 -3.78 8.01 5.31
N VAL A 674 -2.71 7.30 4.93
CA VAL A 674 -1.33 7.73 5.21
C VAL A 674 -1.05 9.05 4.50
N ALA A 675 -1.34 9.11 3.19
CA ALA A 675 -1.15 10.33 2.42
C ALA A 675 -2.00 11.50 2.94
N ASP A 676 -3.23 11.24 3.40
CA ASP A 676 -4.08 12.28 4.01
C ASP A 676 -3.53 12.79 5.36
N TRP A 677 -2.89 11.95 6.17
CA TRP A 677 -2.14 12.38 7.35
C TRP A 677 -0.91 13.23 6.99
N GLU A 678 -0.14 12.82 5.98
CA GLU A 678 1.02 13.59 5.50
C GLU A 678 0.59 14.96 4.95
N ILE A 679 -0.46 14.98 4.12
CA ILE A 679 -1.07 16.21 3.60
C ILE A 679 -1.54 17.09 4.76
N LYS A 680 -2.19 16.51 5.78
CA LYS A 680 -2.60 17.26 6.98
C LYS A 680 -1.42 17.93 7.65
N TYR A 681 -0.37 17.19 7.96
CA TYR A 681 0.81 17.75 8.61
C TYR A 681 1.46 18.83 7.75
N MET A 682 1.64 18.59 6.46
CA MET A 682 2.32 19.56 5.59
C MET A 682 1.48 20.82 5.35
N ALA A 683 0.19 20.67 5.03
CA ALA A 683 -0.69 21.80 4.70
C ALA A 683 -0.97 22.71 5.91
N GLU A 684 -1.01 22.13 7.12
CA GLU A 684 -1.21 22.88 8.37
C GLU A 684 0.07 23.60 8.85
N HIS A 685 1.23 23.28 8.29
CA HIS A 685 2.52 23.84 8.68
C HIS A 685 3.20 24.69 7.59
N GLY A 686 2.42 25.17 6.61
CA GLY A 686 2.91 26.13 5.61
C GLY A 686 3.81 25.53 4.53
N ILE A 687 3.68 24.22 4.26
CA ILE A 687 4.33 23.56 3.12
C ILE A 687 3.36 23.56 1.94
N ASP A 688 3.83 23.95 0.75
CA ASP A 688 2.98 24.16 -0.43
C ASP A 688 2.92 22.93 -1.35
N TYR A 689 4.02 22.16 -1.42
CA TYR A 689 4.08 20.99 -2.28
C TYR A 689 5.06 19.91 -1.82
N GLN A 690 4.70 18.67 -2.16
CA GLN A 690 5.54 17.48 -2.02
C GLN A 690 6.37 17.27 -3.27
N LEU A 691 7.68 17.04 -3.11
CA LEU A 691 8.59 16.72 -4.21
C LEU A 691 8.97 15.23 -4.13
N PHE A 692 8.25 14.40 -4.88
CA PHE A 692 8.39 12.94 -4.87
C PHE A 692 9.52 12.46 -5.78
N CYS A 693 10.32 11.49 -5.31
CA CYS A 693 11.23 10.74 -6.17
C CYS A 693 10.46 9.98 -7.27
N TRP A 694 10.96 10.06 -8.52
CA TRP A 694 10.41 9.34 -9.66
C TRP A 694 11.49 8.49 -10.34
N TYR A 695 11.24 7.18 -10.42
CA TYR A 695 12.17 6.19 -10.96
C TYR A 695 11.59 5.53 -12.20
N SER A 696 12.26 5.65 -13.34
CA SER A 696 11.94 4.88 -14.55
C SER A 696 12.30 3.38 -14.40
N THR A 697 11.47 2.51 -14.97
CA THR A 697 11.60 1.04 -14.85
C THR A 697 11.89 0.32 -16.17
N SER A 698 11.60 0.96 -17.32
CA SER A 698 11.87 0.38 -18.63
C SER A 698 12.14 1.46 -19.68
N MET A 699 12.97 1.12 -20.67
CA MET A 699 13.19 1.90 -21.90
C MET A 699 12.96 1.07 -23.17
N THR A 700 12.75 -0.24 -23.05
CA THR A 700 12.46 -1.13 -24.17
C THR A 700 10.97 -1.28 -24.40
N ASP A 701 10.17 -1.12 -23.34
CA ASP A 701 8.74 -1.28 -23.31
C ASP A 701 8.09 -0.04 -22.68
N PRO A 702 6.81 0.26 -22.99
CA PRO A 702 6.08 1.32 -22.31
C PRO A 702 6.13 1.13 -20.79
N ILE A 703 6.43 2.20 -20.07
CA ILE A 703 6.49 2.19 -18.60
C ILE A 703 5.08 1.89 -18.06
N LYS A 704 4.88 0.70 -17.48
CA LYS A 704 3.62 0.33 -16.80
C LYS A 704 3.46 1.12 -15.51
N THR A 705 4.47 1.04 -14.67
CA THR A 705 4.53 1.71 -13.38
C THR A 705 5.97 2.11 -13.08
N PRO A 706 6.24 3.31 -12.55
CA PRO A 706 7.57 3.69 -12.11
C PRO A 706 7.98 2.87 -10.87
N GLY A 707 9.27 2.87 -10.56
CA GLY A 707 9.76 2.27 -9.33
C GLY A 707 9.28 3.08 -8.14
N MET A 708 9.01 2.42 -7.00
CA MET A 708 8.69 3.09 -5.74
C MET A 708 7.49 4.06 -5.87
N TYR A 709 6.47 3.66 -6.63
CA TYR A 709 5.37 4.50 -7.06
C TYR A 709 4.28 4.72 -6.00
N GLN A 710 4.26 3.88 -4.96
CA GLN A 710 3.07 3.69 -4.13
C GLN A 710 2.68 4.94 -3.33
N ALA A 711 3.65 5.70 -2.81
CA ALA A 711 3.37 6.95 -2.11
C ALA A 711 2.61 7.97 -2.99
N LEU A 712 3.03 8.12 -4.27
CA LEU A 712 2.42 9.09 -5.18
C LEU A 712 1.15 8.55 -5.86
N HIS A 713 1.21 7.36 -6.45
CA HIS A 713 0.15 6.84 -7.32
C HIS A 713 -0.96 6.16 -6.53
N ASP A 714 -0.63 5.33 -5.54
CA ASP A 714 -1.64 4.57 -4.78
C ASP A 714 -2.15 5.40 -3.59
N GLY A 715 -1.23 6.12 -2.92
CA GLY A 715 -1.53 7.00 -1.80
C GLY A 715 -2.06 8.36 -2.25
N TYR A 716 -1.15 9.28 -2.60
CA TYR A 716 -1.49 10.69 -2.84
C TYR A 716 -2.55 10.91 -3.93
N PHE A 717 -2.48 10.24 -5.09
CA PHE A 717 -3.46 10.48 -6.16
C PHE A 717 -4.89 10.11 -5.79
N MET A 718 -5.06 9.13 -4.90
CA MET A 718 -6.37 8.64 -4.45
C MET A 718 -6.74 9.12 -3.04
N ALA A 719 -5.94 9.99 -2.43
CA ALA A 719 -6.17 10.55 -1.11
C ALA A 719 -7.33 11.57 -1.11
N ARG A 720 -8.14 11.59 -0.05
CA ARG A 720 -9.36 12.43 0.05
C ARG A 720 -9.02 13.93 0.03
N TYR A 721 -7.83 14.30 0.49
CA TYR A 721 -7.35 15.68 0.58
C TYR A 721 -6.22 15.99 -0.40
N SER A 722 -6.04 15.17 -1.44
CA SER A 722 -5.01 15.38 -2.47
C SER A 722 -5.12 16.72 -3.19
N ASP A 723 -6.31 17.34 -3.22
CA ASP A 723 -6.55 18.68 -3.77
C ASP A 723 -6.03 19.81 -2.87
N ARG A 724 -5.67 19.53 -1.61
CA ARG A 724 -5.21 20.50 -0.61
C ARG A 724 -3.71 20.75 -0.59
N MET A 725 -2.94 19.96 -1.33
CA MET A 725 -1.48 20.01 -1.38
C MET A 725 -1.04 19.78 -2.81
N LYS A 726 -0.08 20.54 -3.33
CA LYS A 726 0.45 20.29 -4.69
C LYS A 726 1.53 19.20 -4.65
N PHE A 727 1.88 18.66 -5.80
CA PHE A 727 3.01 17.73 -5.94
C PHE A 727 3.90 18.08 -7.14
N ALA A 728 5.18 17.74 -7.04
CA ALA A 728 6.15 17.77 -8.13
C ALA A 728 6.94 16.46 -8.14
N ILE A 729 7.66 16.21 -9.24
CA ILE A 729 8.56 15.05 -9.33
C ILE A 729 10.03 15.48 -9.36
N MET A 730 10.85 14.72 -8.65
CA MET A 730 12.30 14.67 -8.82
C MET A 730 12.65 13.44 -9.65
N TRP A 731 13.22 13.64 -10.83
CA TRP A 731 13.73 12.54 -11.64
C TRP A 731 14.98 11.96 -10.98
N GLU A 732 14.82 10.80 -10.35
CA GLU A 732 15.89 10.07 -9.68
C GLU A 732 16.66 9.23 -10.69
N ASN A 733 17.50 9.91 -11.46
CA ASN A 733 18.22 9.34 -12.58
C ASN A 733 19.56 8.71 -12.21
N ALA A 734 19.87 8.48 -10.93
CA ALA A 734 21.07 7.72 -10.54
C ALA A 734 20.79 6.22 -10.34
N ASN A 735 19.62 5.89 -9.79
CA ASN A 735 19.26 4.54 -9.38
C ASN A 735 18.03 4.00 -10.15
N ALA A 736 17.69 4.62 -11.28
CA ALA A 736 16.58 4.22 -12.15
C ALA A 736 17.09 3.66 -13.49
N THR A 737 16.20 3.06 -14.27
CA THR A 737 16.53 2.67 -15.64
C THR A 737 16.78 3.93 -16.47
N HIS A 738 17.99 4.08 -17.00
CA HIS A 738 18.39 5.29 -17.73
C HIS A 738 17.86 5.32 -19.15
N PRO A 739 17.49 6.49 -19.70
CA PRO A 739 17.12 6.63 -21.10
C PRO A 739 18.28 6.26 -22.05
N GLY A 740 19.53 6.56 -21.68
CA GLY A 740 20.73 6.28 -22.49
C GLY A 740 20.78 6.96 -23.87
N SER A 741 19.74 7.71 -24.25
CA SER A 741 19.62 8.42 -25.52
C SER A 741 18.48 9.45 -25.48
N SER A 742 18.56 10.48 -26.33
CA SER A 742 17.48 11.45 -26.54
C SER A 742 16.18 10.79 -27.01
N ASP A 743 16.25 9.75 -27.85
CA ASP A 743 15.05 9.10 -28.39
C ASP A 743 14.20 8.45 -27.28
N ASN A 744 14.84 7.77 -26.32
CA ASN A 744 14.13 7.19 -25.18
C ASN A 744 13.59 8.27 -24.24
N PHE A 745 14.34 9.34 -24.00
CA PHE A 745 13.87 10.46 -23.19
C PHE A 745 12.60 11.09 -23.78
N ARG A 746 12.62 11.41 -25.09
CA ARG A 746 11.53 12.10 -25.78
C ARG A 746 10.31 11.21 -26.06
N ASN A 747 10.50 9.91 -26.26
CA ASN A 747 9.42 9.01 -26.68
C ASN A 747 8.92 8.06 -25.59
N VAL A 748 9.61 7.94 -24.46
CA VAL A 748 9.21 7.07 -23.33
C VAL A 748 8.99 7.89 -22.05
N ILE A 749 10.01 8.61 -21.60
CA ILE A 749 9.96 9.33 -20.30
C ILE A 749 9.03 10.55 -20.38
N VAL A 750 9.27 11.48 -21.30
CA VAL A 750 8.49 12.72 -21.38
C VAL A 750 7.00 12.47 -21.62
N PRO A 751 6.58 11.55 -22.52
CA PRO A 751 5.16 11.24 -22.69
C PRO A 751 4.51 10.69 -21.41
N TYR A 752 5.24 9.88 -20.63
CA TYR A 752 4.78 9.42 -19.33
C TYR A 752 4.53 10.59 -18.37
N TRP A 753 5.49 11.52 -18.26
CA TRP A 753 5.33 12.70 -17.44
C TRP A 753 4.16 13.58 -17.88
N VAL A 754 3.93 13.74 -19.18
CA VAL A 754 2.79 14.49 -19.72
C VAL A 754 1.47 13.86 -19.28
N GLU A 755 1.31 12.56 -19.51
CA GLU A 755 0.05 11.84 -19.29
C GLU A 755 -0.28 11.63 -17.81
N TYR A 756 0.71 11.39 -16.95
CA TYR A 756 0.48 11.21 -15.51
C TYR A 756 0.56 12.52 -14.73
N TYR A 757 1.51 13.41 -15.02
CA TYR A 757 1.85 14.52 -14.11
C TYR A 757 1.55 15.91 -14.65
N LEU A 758 2.12 16.28 -15.80
CA LEU A 758 2.09 17.68 -16.29
C LEU A 758 0.69 18.13 -16.74
N THR A 759 -0.25 17.20 -16.89
CA THR A 759 -1.67 17.49 -17.16
C THR A 759 -2.55 17.39 -15.90
N ASP A 760 -1.97 17.07 -14.74
CA ASP A 760 -2.69 17.05 -13.47
C ASP A 760 -2.77 18.47 -12.88
N PRO A 761 -3.97 18.99 -12.56
CA PRO A 761 -4.10 20.32 -11.96
C PRO A 761 -3.51 20.41 -10.55
N ARG A 762 -3.22 19.28 -9.89
CA ARG A 762 -2.51 19.21 -8.60
C ARG A 762 -0.99 19.31 -8.76
N TYR A 763 -0.45 19.27 -9.98
CA TYR A 763 0.99 19.44 -10.20
C TYR A 763 1.44 20.87 -9.86
N MET A 764 2.60 20.99 -9.22
CA MET A 764 3.14 22.28 -8.78
C MET A 764 3.61 23.10 -9.98
N THR A 765 3.13 24.34 -10.03
CA THR A 765 3.58 25.34 -11.00
C THR A 765 3.95 26.62 -10.27
N ILE A 766 5.00 27.28 -10.74
CA ILE A 766 5.37 28.63 -10.29
C ILE A 766 5.36 29.53 -11.52
N ASP A 767 4.59 30.61 -11.46
CA ASP A 767 4.41 31.55 -12.58
C ASP A 767 4.05 30.83 -13.90
N ASN A 768 3.06 29.92 -13.81
CA ASN A 768 2.57 29.10 -14.93
C ASN A 768 3.65 28.21 -15.58
N LYS A 769 4.66 27.80 -14.81
CA LYS A 769 5.69 26.84 -15.24
C LYS A 769 5.75 25.65 -14.29
N PRO A 770 5.56 24.40 -14.77
CA PRO A 770 5.73 23.21 -13.95
C PRO A 770 7.16 23.09 -13.41
N VAL A 771 7.27 22.66 -12.16
CA VAL A 771 8.56 22.46 -11.47
C VAL A 771 9.01 21.01 -11.64
N ILE A 772 10.19 20.80 -12.21
CA ILE A 772 10.80 19.48 -12.39
C ILE A 772 12.22 19.53 -11.84
N THR A 773 12.59 18.57 -11.00
CA THR A 773 13.95 18.48 -10.48
C THR A 773 14.65 17.21 -10.95
N VAL A 774 15.99 17.22 -10.98
CA VAL A 774 16.82 16.10 -11.45
C VAL A 774 17.97 15.86 -10.48
N PHE A 775 18.25 14.59 -10.17
CA PHE A 775 19.21 14.22 -9.12
C PHE A 775 20.68 14.18 -9.58
N SER A 776 21.01 13.36 -10.59
CA SER A 776 22.41 13.08 -10.98
C SER A 776 22.88 13.86 -12.20
N ILE A 777 23.90 14.69 -11.98
CA ILE A 777 24.64 15.42 -13.02
C ILE A 777 25.41 14.47 -13.94
N GLY A 778 26.08 13.47 -13.36
CA GLY A 778 26.96 12.55 -14.10
C GLY A 778 26.17 11.69 -15.09
N ASP A 779 24.99 11.25 -14.68
CA ASP A 779 24.13 10.40 -15.52
C ASP A 779 23.47 11.19 -16.65
N LEU A 780 23.12 12.46 -16.44
CA LEU A 780 22.69 13.35 -17.54
C LEU A 780 23.77 13.47 -18.63
N LEU A 781 25.03 13.69 -18.24
CA LEU A 781 26.15 13.78 -19.18
C LEU A 781 26.40 12.45 -19.90
N LYS A 782 26.23 11.33 -19.20
CA LYS A 782 26.38 10.00 -19.78
C LYS A 782 25.27 9.70 -20.80
N ASP A 783 24.03 10.03 -20.47
CA ASP A 783 22.86 9.73 -21.30
C ASP A 783 22.78 10.61 -22.55
N PHE A 784 23.19 11.88 -22.46
CA PHE A 784 23.08 12.86 -23.55
C PHE A 784 24.42 13.34 -24.11
N GLY A 785 25.53 12.76 -23.63
CA GLY A 785 26.89 12.88 -24.17
C GLY A 785 27.64 14.18 -23.88
N SER A 786 26.94 15.28 -23.57
CA SER A 786 27.55 16.61 -23.34
C SER A 786 26.58 17.55 -22.62
N ALA A 787 27.09 18.66 -22.08
CA ALA A 787 26.24 19.69 -21.47
C ALA A 787 25.27 20.32 -22.47
N GLU A 788 25.71 20.53 -23.71
CA GLU A 788 24.86 20.99 -24.81
C GLU A 788 23.76 19.97 -25.17
N GLY A 789 24.08 18.68 -25.10
CA GLY A 789 23.11 17.59 -25.28
C GLY A 789 22.03 17.61 -24.20
N VAL A 790 22.42 17.72 -22.93
CA VAL A 790 21.47 17.86 -21.81
C VAL A 790 20.58 19.10 -22.01
N LYS A 791 21.21 20.23 -22.38
CA LYS A 791 20.47 21.47 -22.65
C LYS A 791 19.41 21.31 -23.74
N ALA A 792 19.72 20.58 -24.82
CA ALA A 792 18.77 20.33 -25.89
C ALA A 792 17.54 19.55 -25.40
N GLU A 793 17.72 18.60 -24.47
CA GLU A 793 16.61 17.83 -23.90
C GLU A 793 15.79 18.63 -22.89
N PHE A 794 16.43 19.50 -22.10
CA PHE A 794 15.72 20.44 -21.23
C PHE A 794 14.92 21.47 -22.03
N ASP A 795 15.49 21.99 -23.12
CA ASP A 795 14.77 22.90 -24.02
C ASP A 795 13.60 22.20 -24.72
N TYR A 796 13.77 20.94 -25.15
CA TYR A 796 12.68 20.10 -25.67
C TYR A 796 11.55 19.94 -24.65
N LEU A 797 11.87 19.64 -23.38
CA LEU A 797 10.86 19.49 -22.33
C LEU A 797 10.09 20.80 -22.10
N ARG A 798 10.76 21.95 -22.15
CA ARG A 798 10.10 23.27 -22.10
C ARG A 798 9.17 23.48 -23.29
N ASP A 799 9.57 23.09 -24.49
CA ASP A 799 8.72 23.17 -25.69
C ASP A 799 7.48 22.27 -25.57
N VAL A 800 7.63 21.06 -25.03
CA VAL A 800 6.49 20.18 -24.72
C VAL A 800 5.54 20.85 -23.73
N CYS A 801 6.08 21.44 -22.64
CA CYS A 801 5.26 22.16 -21.66
C CYS A 801 4.54 23.36 -22.28
N ARG A 802 5.19 24.12 -23.19
CA ARG A 802 4.51 25.19 -23.96
C ARG A 802 3.38 24.65 -24.83
N GLY A 803 3.56 23.46 -25.41
CA GLY A 803 2.50 22.76 -26.14
C GLY A 803 1.29 22.41 -25.29
N LEU A 804 1.45 22.25 -23.96
CA LEU A 804 0.38 22.02 -23.00
C LEU A 804 -0.28 23.31 -22.48
N GLY A 805 0.25 24.49 -22.85
CA GLY A 805 -0.27 25.79 -22.41
C GLY A 805 0.53 26.49 -21.29
N TYR A 806 1.65 25.92 -20.86
CA TYR A 806 2.56 26.54 -19.89
C TYR A 806 3.51 27.55 -20.53
N ASP A 807 4.16 28.40 -19.72
CA ASP A 807 5.16 29.36 -20.20
C ASP A 807 6.59 28.77 -20.34
N GLY A 808 6.69 27.45 -20.42
CA GLY A 808 7.92 26.67 -20.34
C GLY A 808 7.87 25.70 -19.15
N ALA A 809 9.00 25.45 -18.52
CA ALA A 809 9.14 24.68 -17.27
C ALA A 809 10.28 25.27 -16.44
N ILE A 810 10.22 25.12 -15.13
CA ILE A 810 11.34 25.37 -14.21
C ILE A 810 12.06 24.06 -13.99
N ILE A 811 13.31 23.98 -14.41
CA ILE A 811 14.14 22.78 -14.29
C ILE A 811 15.27 23.05 -13.30
N MET A 812 15.31 22.29 -12.21
CA MET A 812 16.34 22.39 -11.18
C MET A 812 17.20 21.13 -11.14
N VAL A 813 18.51 21.30 -10.99
CA VAL A 813 19.44 20.17 -10.86
C VAL A 813 20.04 20.18 -9.47
N GLN A 814 19.92 19.04 -8.79
CA GLN A 814 20.48 18.81 -7.47
C GLN A 814 22.02 18.90 -7.53
N ALA A 815 22.60 19.58 -6.54
CA ALA A 815 24.03 19.61 -6.27
C ALA A 815 24.30 20.05 -4.83
N ALA A 816 24.77 19.15 -3.97
CA ALA A 816 25.23 19.49 -2.62
C ALA A 816 26.71 19.94 -2.63
N THR A 817 27.03 21.03 -3.35
CA THR A 817 28.42 21.49 -3.50
C THR A 817 28.54 22.99 -3.72
N THR A 818 29.71 23.54 -3.36
CA THR A 818 30.16 24.91 -3.68
C THR A 818 31.21 24.92 -4.80
N ASN A 819 31.47 23.77 -5.43
CA ASN A 819 32.48 23.67 -6.49
C ASN A 819 32.04 24.44 -7.75
N GLY A 820 32.74 25.54 -8.06
CA GLY A 820 32.41 26.40 -9.20
C GLY A 820 32.43 25.71 -10.56
N SER A 821 33.18 24.62 -10.75
CA SER A 821 33.22 23.88 -12.02
C SER A 821 31.97 23.01 -12.22
N THR A 822 31.56 22.25 -11.20
CA THR A 822 30.29 21.50 -11.20
C THR A 822 29.10 22.43 -11.40
N LEU A 823 29.10 23.57 -10.71
CA LEU A 823 28.04 24.58 -10.81
C LEU A 823 28.01 25.27 -12.17
N ALA A 824 29.17 25.42 -12.84
CA ALA A 824 29.23 25.89 -14.21
C ALA A 824 28.60 24.89 -15.19
N THR A 825 28.87 23.61 -15.03
CA THR A 825 28.26 22.55 -15.85
C THR A 825 26.72 22.55 -15.73
N ILE A 826 26.17 22.76 -14.54
CA ILE A 826 24.71 22.88 -14.36
C ILE A 826 24.13 24.08 -15.12
N ARG A 827 24.85 25.21 -15.16
CA ARG A 827 24.43 26.37 -15.97
C ARG A 827 24.48 26.05 -17.47
N GLU A 828 25.47 25.29 -17.91
CA GLU A 828 25.61 24.87 -19.31
C GLU A 828 24.50 23.91 -19.73
N PHE A 829 23.94 23.11 -18.81
CA PHE A 829 22.69 22.35 -19.06
C PHE A 829 21.48 23.25 -19.31
N GLY A 830 21.59 24.55 -19.02
CA GLY A 830 20.46 25.46 -19.07
C GLY A 830 19.42 25.17 -17.99
N ALA A 831 19.83 24.65 -16.83
CA ALA A 831 18.97 24.56 -15.65
C ALA A 831 18.63 25.98 -15.15
N ASP A 832 17.41 26.18 -14.65
CA ASP A 832 16.95 27.47 -14.13
C ASP A 832 17.55 27.78 -12.76
N ALA A 833 17.80 26.74 -11.96
CA ALA A 833 18.46 26.82 -10.66
C ALA A 833 19.11 25.50 -10.26
N THR A 834 19.89 25.54 -9.18
CA THR A 834 20.36 24.39 -8.43
C THR A 834 19.85 24.44 -6.99
N TYR A 835 19.82 23.30 -6.32
CA TYR A 835 19.48 23.13 -4.91
C TYR A 835 20.27 21.92 -4.37
N ALA A 836 20.32 21.72 -3.07
CA ALA A 836 20.91 20.51 -2.49
C ALA A 836 19.83 19.49 -2.10
N TYR A 837 20.10 18.19 -2.23
CA TYR A 837 19.22 17.16 -1.66
C TYR A 837 19.31 17.21 -0.13
N ASN A 838 20.53 17.18 0.42
CA ASN A 838 20.91 17.52 1.79
C ASN A 838 22.38 18.03 1.79
N TRP A 839 22.87 18.57 2.91
CA TRP A 839 24.25 19.11 3.04
C TRP A 839 25.23 18.19 3.78
N GLY A 840 24.91 16.90 3.95
CA GLY A 840 25.78 15.92 4.62
C GLY A 840 25.87 16.11 6.14
N LYS A 841 26.96 15.63 6.77
CA LYS A 841 27.07 15.53 8.25
C LYS A 841 27.39 16.84 8.98
N ALA A 842 27.91 17.85 8.28
CA ALA A 842 28.45 19.07 8.91
C ALA A 842 27.40 20.18 9.14
N ASN A 843 26.15 19.95 8.77
CA ASN A 843 25.05 20.92 8.76
C ASN A 843 24.18 20.89 10.03
N THR A 844 24.71 20.46 11.18
CA THR A 844 23.96 20.37 12.45
C THR A 844 23.93 21.70 13.22
N SER A 845 24.20 22.81 12.53
CA SER A 845 24.25 24.18 13.06
C SER A 845 23.97 25.19 11.93
N LEU A 846 23.99 26.49 12.24
CA LEU A 846 23.84 27.57 11.26
C LEU A 846 24.95 27.64 10.18
N GLU A 847 25.96 26.76 10.24
CA GLU A 847 27.00 26.67 9.19
C GLU A 847 26.45 26.37 7.79
N TYR A 848 25.21 25.86 7.65
CA TYR A 848 24.58 25.68 6.34
C TYR A 848 24.47 26.99 5.53
N GLU A 849 24.41 28.15 6.19
CA GLU A 849 24.44 29.47 5.55
C GLU A 849 25.67 29.64 4.64
N ASN A 850 26.81 29.07 5.04
CA ASN A 850 28.05 29.12 4.27
C ASN A 850 27.96 28.27 3.00
N TYR A 851 27.33 27.10 3.06
CA TYR A 851 27.18 26.23 1.90
C TYR A 851 26.21 26.82 0.88
N VAL A 852 25.04 27.28 1.33
CA VAL A 852 24.04 27.94 0.48
C VAL A 852 24.63 29.23 -0.12
N SER A 853 25.29 30.05 0.69
CA SER A 853 25.95 31.27 0.20
C SER A 853 27.11 31.00 -0.74
N GLY A 854 27.92 29.96 -0.49
CA GLY A 854 29.03 29.56 -1.34
C GLY A 854 28.58 29.02 -2.70
N GLN A 855 27.47 28.27 -2.71
CA GLN A 855 26.85 27.81 -3.94
C GLN A 855 26.36 28.99 -4.79
N PHE A 856 25.63 29.92 -4.17
CA PHE A 856 25.18 31.16 -4.81
C PHE A 856 26.36 32.00 -5.34
N ALA A 857 27.40 32.20 -4.52
CA ALA A 857 28.58 33.01 -4.87
C ALA A 857 29.37 32.44 -6.06
N SER A 858 29.18 31.16 -6.39
CA SER A 858 29.77 30.52 -7.58
C SER A 858 29.07 30.88 -8.89
N GLY A 859 28.02 31.72 -8.84
CA GLY A 859 27.36 32.33 -9.99
C GLY A 859 26.22 31.51 -10.60
N THR A 860 25.72 30.48 -9.91
CA THR A 860 24.53 29.72 -10.31
C THR A 860 23.32 30.19 -9.50
N ASN A 861 22.15 30.27 -10.12
CA ASN A 861 20.91 30.48 -9.39
C ASN A 861 20.71 29.33 -8.39
N THR A 862 20.43 29.65 -7.13
CA THR A 862 20.32 28.69 -6.03
C THR A 862 18.98 28.87 -5.36
N VAL A 863 18.21 27.80 -5.26
CA VAL A 863 17.11 27.69 -4.30
C VAL A 863 17.71 27.13 -3.02
N ALA A 864 17.53 27.82 -1.91
CA ALA A 864 18.08 27.39 -0.63
C ALA A 864 17.45 26.07 -0.19
N THR A 865 18.28 25.09 0.18
CA THR A 865 17.84 23.88 0.86
C THR A 865 18.17 23.96 2.35
N ILE A 866 17.18 23.77 3.22
CA ILE A 866 17.38 23.57 4.66
C ILE A 866 17.23 22.08 5.00
N SER A 867 18.18 21.54 5.76
CA SER A 867 18.27 20.11 6.13
C SER A 867 18.60 19.97 7.61
N VAL A 868 18.22 18.84 8.22
CA VAL A 868 18.37 18.65 9.68
C VAL A 868 19.70 18.02 10.13
N GLY A 869 20.52 17.49 9.24
CA GLY A 869 21.64 16.64 9.63
C GLY A 869 21.91 15.54 8.61
N PHE A 870 22.63 14.51 9.03
CA PHE A 870 22.77 13.23 8.32
C PHE A 870 23.07 12.09 9.31
N ASN A 871 22.06 11.68 10.09
CA ASN A 871 22.17 10.61 11.09
C ASN A 871 21.95 9.22 10.47
N ASN A 872 22.93 8.77 9.69
CA ASN A 872 22.87 7.53 8.90
C ASN A 872 23.18 6.27 9.74
N VAL A 873 22.48 6.12 10.88
CA VAL A 873 22.62 4.95 11.74
C VAL A 873 22.02 3.71 11.09
N ALA A 874 20.94 3.88 10.34
CA ALA A 874 20.23 2.76 9.77
C ALA A 874 20.98 2.14 8.58
N TRP A 875 21.43 2.93 7.60
CA TRP A 875 22.09 2.34 6.41
C TRP A 875 23.56 2.05 6.69
N ALA A 876 24.25 2.96 7.38
CA ALA A 876 25.70 2.91 7.54
C ALA A 876 26.20 2.64 8.98
N GLY A 877 25.31 2.44 9.96
CA GLY A 877 25.72 2.19 11.35
C GLY A 877 26.53 3.35 11.96
N THR A 878 26.30 4.58 11.49
CA THR A 878 27.02 5.78 11.91
C THR A 878 26.05 6.82 12.45
N ARG A 879 26.28 7.26 13.69
CA ARG A 879 25.45 8.31 14.31
C ARG A 879 26.06 9.69 14.11
N SER A 880 25.20 10.69 13.91
CA SER A 880 25.57 12.11 13.89
C SER A 880 24.42 12.92 14.53
N SER A 881 24.74 14.07 15.12
CA SER A 881 23.70 14.94 15.70
C SER A 881 22.77 15.46 14.60
N LEU A 882 21.59 15.93 15.01
CA LEU A 882 20.70 16.74 14.18
C LEU A 882 20.74 18.19 14.68
N ILE A 883 20.37 19.15 13.83
CA ILE A 883 20.22 20.56 14.21
C ILE A 883 19.06 20.71 15.21
N GLU A 884 19.21 21.54 16.24
CA GLU A 884 18.10 21.80 17.16
C GLU A 884 16.98 22.62 16.48
N PRO A 885 15.69 22.42 16.83
CA PRO A 885 14.57 23.13 16.21
C PRO A 885 14.69 24.67 16.25
N ASP A 886 15.23 25.24 17.33
CA ASP A 886 15.47 26.69 17.44
C ASP A 886 16.48 27.20 16.40
N ASP A 887 17.53 26.43 16.12
CA ASP A 887 18.52 26.78 15.10
C ASP A 887 18.00 26.48 13.70
N TYR A 888 17.17 25.45 13.54
CA TYR A 888 16.42 25.21 12.30
C TYR A 888 15.47 26.37 11.97
N LYS A 889 14.79 26.94 12.97
CA LYS A 889 13.94 28.12 12.78
C LYS A 889 14.76 29.34 12.34
N LYS A 890 15.85 29.65 13.04
CA LYS A 890 16.76 30.74 12.65
C LYS A 890 17.27 30.53 11.22
N ALA A 891 17.47 29.28 10.82
CA ALA A 891 17.90 28.96 9.49
C ALA A 891 16.87 29.34 8.41
N LEU A 892 15.60 29.00 8.67
CA LEU A 892 14.48 29.37 7.82
C LEU A 892 14.29 30.89 7.78
N GLU A 893 14.39 31.57 8.92
CA GLU A 893 14.34 33.05 9.01
C GLU A 893 15.45 33.70 8.18
N TRP A 894 16.68 33.19 8.24
CA TRP A 894 17.78 33.69 7.42
C TRP A 894 17.50 33.52 5.92
N VAL A 895 16.96 32.38 5.50
CA VAL A 895 16.58 32.18 4.09
C VAL A 895 15.55 33.21 3.65
N ARG A 896 14.49 33.37 4.45
CA ARG A 896 13.38 34.26 4.15
C ARG A 896 13.79 35.74 4.14
N ASP A 897 14.52 36.17 5.16
CA ASP A 897 14.73 37.59 5.45
C ASP A 897 16.06 38.14 4.88
N ASP A 898 17.07 37.30 4.68
CA ASP A 898 18.39 37.71 4.18
C ASP A 898 18.72 37.10 2.80
N PHE A 899 18.77 35.76 2.69
CA PHE A 899 19.22 35.10 1.46
C PHE A 899 18.35 35.47 0.26
N SER A 900 17.03 35.45 0.43
CA SER A 900 16.07 35.80 -0.61
C SER A 900 16.21 37.24 -1.11
N GLY A 901 16.75 38.16 -0.29
CA GLY A 901 17.06 39.54 -0.67
C GLY A 901 18.17 39.66 -1.72
N ARG A 902 18.85 38.56 -2.08
CA ARG A 902 19.88 38.50 -3.13
C ARG A 902 19.27 38.44 -4.54
N TYR A 903 17.98 38.14 -4.65
CA TYR A 903 17.24 38.09 -5.92
C TYR A 903 16.29 39.30 -6.06
N ASP A 904 15.85 39.55 -7.29
CA ASP A 904 14.75 40.48 -7.55
C ASP A 904 13.47 39.97 -6.86
N LYS A 905 12.70 40.85 -6.23
CA LYS A 905 11.47 40.51 -5.50
C LYS A 905 10.38 39.93 -6.39
N ASP A 906 10.38 40.29 -7.67
CA ASP A 906 9.42 39.73 -8.64
C ASP A 906 9.89 38.36 -9.17
N SER A 907 11.11 37.93 -8.85
CA SER A 907 11.63 36.62 -9.23
C SER A 907 11.10 35.53 -8.31
N TRP A 908 10.68 34.40 -8.88
CA TRP A 908 10.34 33.20 -8.12
C TRP A 908 11.46 32.75 -7.18
N LEU A 909 12.73 32.96 -7.56
CA LEU A 909 13.90 32.63 -6.72
C LEU A 909 13.93 33.37 -5.39
N SER A 910 13.33 34.57 -5.31
CA SER A 910 13.26 35.34 -4.06
C SER A 910 12.22 34.79 -3.07
N ARG A 911 11.39 33.84 -3.51
CA ARG A 911 10.26 33.31 -2.75
C ARG A 911 10.18 31.78 -2.86
N SER A 912 11.33 31.10 -2.85
CA SER A 912 11.38 29.64 -2.93
C SER A 912 12.38 29.07 -1.94
N VAL A 913 12.00 27.96 -1.30
CA VAL A 913 12.85 27.17 -0.40
C VAL A 913 12.54 25.69 -0.58
N ILE A 914 13.55 24.84 -0.45
CA ILE A 914 13.40 23.38 -0.40
C ILE A 914 13.75 22.89 1.00
N LEU A 915 12.93 22.01 1.54
CA LEU A 915 13.13 21.35 2.82
C LEU A 915 13.61 19.91 2.59
N SER A 916 14.56 19.49 3.41
CA SER A 916 15.22 18.19 3.35
C SER A 916 15.17 17.47 4.68
N THR A 917 14.52 16.32 4.77
CA THR A 917 13.49 15.76 3.88
C THR A 917 12.26 15.45 4.74
N TRP A 918 11.16 14.98 4.14
CA TRP A 918 10.01 14.52 4.92
C TRP A 918 10.42 13.29 5.74
N ASN A 919 10.82 12.22 5.06
CA ASN A 919 10.82 10.87 5.61
C ASN A 919 12.05 10.03 5.21
N GLU A 920 13.21 10.59 4.86
CA GLU A 920 14.42 9.78 4.59
C GLU A 920 15.07 9.26 5.90
N TYR A 921 14.40 8.31 6.56
CA TYR A 921 14.85 7.68 7.81
C TYR A 921 16.17 6.90 7.67
N GLY A 922 16.49 6.50 6.45
CA GLY A 922 17.71 5.81 6.12
C GLY A 922 18.99 6.60 6.32
N GLU A 923 18.99 7.79 5.73
CA GLU A 923 20.06 8.78 5.88
C GLU A 923 19.95 9.56 7.19
N GLY A 924 18.80 9.48 7.86
CA GLY A 924 18.50 10.24 9.07
C GLY A 924 18.32 11.73 8.78
N THR A 925 17.71 12.06 7.65
CA THR A 925 17.51 13.43 7.14
C THR A 925 16.02 13.74 7.06
N TYR A 926 15.27 13.65 8.15
CA TYR A 926 13.80 13.75 8.15
C TYR A 926 13.28 14.83 9.11
N ILE A 927 12.16 15.45 8.73
CA ILE A 927 11.38 16.38 9.57
C ILE A 927 10.01 15.81 9.94
N MET A 928 9.65 14.63 9.42
CA MET A 928 8.43 13.92 9.81
C MET A 928 8.44 13.67 11.33
N PRO A 929 7.35 14.02 12.05
CA PRO A 929 7.36 13.99 13.50
C PRO A 929 7.69 12.61 14.10
N SER A 930 8.64 12.60 15.04
CA SER A 930 8.97 11.46 15.90
C SER A 930 8.81 11.86 17.36
N PRO A 931 7.98 11.16 18.17
CA PRO A 931 7.79 11.48 19.59
C PRO A 931 9.07 11.45 20.42
N ALA A 932 10.05 10.64 20.05
CA ALA A 932 11.27 10.40 20.82
C ALA A 932 12.43 11.34 20.44
N LEU A 933 12.24 12.20 19.43
CA LEU A 933 13.20 13.22 19.01
C LEU A 933 12.66 14.61 19.33
N HIS A 934 12.01 15.27 18.37
CA HIS A 934 11.53 16.66 18.50
C HIS A 934 10.03 16.81 18.21
N GLY A 935 9.26 15.72 18.15
CA GLY A 935 7.82 15.79 17.85
C GLY A 935 7.55 16.62 16.60
N PHE A 936 6.70 17.65 16.72
CA PHE A 936 6.33 18.56 15.63
C PHE A 936 7.21 19.81 15.53
N ASP A 937 8.23 19.98 16.37
CA ASP A 937 8.94 21.27 16.52
C ASP A 937 9.59 21.76 15.21
N TYR A 938 10.05 20.86 14.34
CA TYR A 938 10.56 21.25 13.01
C TYR A 938 9.45 21.81 12.11
N LEU A 939 8.26 21.21 12.12
CA LEU A 939 7.13 21.70 11.34
C LEU A 939 6.60 23.00 11.91
N GLU A 940 6.57 23.14 13.24
CA GLU A 940 6.25 24.40 13.91
C GLU A 940 7.20 25.52 13.51
N ALA A 941 8.51 25.23 13.43
CA ALA A 941 9.48 26.21 12.93
C ALA A 941 9.19 26.64 11.48
N VAL A 942 8.77 25.73 10.59
CA VAL A 942 8.35 26.08 9.22
C VAL A 942 7.11 26.96 9.26
N ARG A 943 6.10 26.57 10.03
CA ARG A 943 4.83 27.29 10.17
C ARG A 943 5.03 28.71 10.70
N GLU A 944 5.83 28.89 11.75
CA GLU A 944 6.12 30.20 12.33
C GLU A 944 6.88 31.14 11.38
N VAL A 945 7.60 30.60 10.39
CA VAL A 945 8.34 31.39 9.42
C VAL A 945 7.51 31.68 8.16
N PHE A 946 6.83 30.71 7.58
CA PHE A 946 6.15 30.88 6.29
C PHE A 946 4.63 31.06 6.41
N ALA A 947 4.05 30.81 7.59
CA ALA A 947 2.63 31.00 7.87
C ALA A 947 2.35 31.46 9.32
N PRO A 948 2.96 32.56 9.80
CA PRO A 948 2.93 32.98 11.22
C PRO A 948 1.54 33.32 11.77
N ASP A 949 0.59 33.68 10.90
CA ASP A 949 -0.78 34.03 11.28
C ASP A 949 -1.71 32.80 11.38
N SER A 950 -1.19 31.60 11.12
CA SER A 950 -1.93 30.34 11.17
C SER A 950 -1.89 29.69 12.56
N GLY A 951 -2.80 28.76 12.81
CA GLY A 951 -2.86 27.92 14.01
C GLY A 951 -3.36 26.53 13.65
N CYS A 952 -2.72 25.49 14.17
CA CYS A 952 -3.18 24.10 14.03
C CYS A 952 -3.08 23.35 15.36
N GLU A 953 -3.83 22.25 15.45
CA GLU A 953 -3.68 21.27 16.51
C GLU A 953 -2.88 20.09 15.96
N ASN A 954 -1.74 19.79 16.59
CA ASN A 954 -0.86 18.68 16.20
C ASN A 954 -1.44 17.34 16.64
N LEU A 955 -2.45 16.91 15.90
CA LEU A 955 -3.08 15.61 16.07
C LEU A 955 -2.11 14.51 15.67
N ILE A 956 -2.23 13.37 16.35
CA ILE A 956 -1.56 12.12 15.98
C ILE A 956 -2.62 11.03 15.83
N PRO A 957 -2.36 9.97 15.05
CA PRO A 957 -3.33 8.91 14.89
C PRO A 957 -3.57 8.17 16.21
N THR A 958 -4.82 7.82 16.45
CA THR A 958 -5.26 6.90 17.50
C THR A 958 -4.77 5.47 17.23
N GLU A 959 -4.90 4.56 18.20
CA GLU A 959 -4.50 3.16 18.02
C GLU A 959 -5.30 2.46 16.90
N SER A 960 -6.59 2.77 16.73
CA SER A 960 -7.41 2.24 15.64
C SER A 960 -6.93 2.72 14.27
N GLN A 961 -6.62 4.01 14.14
CA GLN A 961 -6.03 4.57 12.93
C GLN A 961 -4.67 3.93 12.64
N LEU A 962 -3.75 3.87 13.62
CA LEU A 962 -2.43 3.24 13.44
C LEU A 962 -2.53 1.77 12.96
N ALA A 963 -3.53 1.02 13.43
CA ALA A 963 -3.76 -0.35 12.98
C ALA A 963 -4.13 -0.43 11.49
N ARG A 964 -4.86 0.56 10.95
CA ARG A 964 -5.15 0.67 9.52
C ARG A 964 -3.95 1.11 8.70
N LEU A 965 -3.09 1.97 9.23
CA LEU A 965 -1.94 2.51 8.50
C LEU A 965 -0.76 1.54 8.35
N SER A 966 -0.78 0.36 9.00
CA SER A 966 0.43 -0.44 9.20
C SER A 966 0.23 -1.97 9.17
N THR A 967 -0.36 -2.47 8.08
CA THR A 967 -0.77 -3.87 7.91
C THR A 967 0.31 -4.79 7.32
N LEU A 968 1.17 -4.29 6.42
CA LEU A 968 2.26 -5.07 5.78
C LEU A 968 3.42 -5.39 6.73
N ARG A 969 3.43 -4.75 7.90
CA ARG A 969 4.46 -4.94 8.92
C ARG A 969 3.88 -5.15 10.31
N VAL A 970 4.34 -6.20 10.98
CA VAL A 970 4.13 -6.38 12.42
C VAL A 970 4.88 -5.28 13.18
N GLN A 971 4.15 -4.36 13.81
CA GLN A 971 4.72 -3.16 14.43
C GLN A 971 5.76 -3.47 15.52
N SER A 972 5.54 -4.50 16.33
CA SER A 972 6.44 -4.95 17.39
C SER A 972 7.70 -5.67 16.91
N ARG A 973 7.79 -6.00 15.61
CA ARG A 973 8.98 -6.64 15.04
C ARG A 973 10.18 -5.72 15.25
N LYS A 974 11.30 -6.27 15.70
CA LYS A 974 12.59 -5.58 15.74
C LYS A 974 13.65 -6.59 15.40
N ILE A 975 14.52 -6.23 14.46
CA ILE A 975 15.63 -7.07 14.04
C ILE A 975 16.82 -6.84 14.98
N LEU A 976 17.62 -7.86 15.30
CA LEU A 976 18.76 -7.67 16.20
C LEU A 976 19.84 -6.83 15.49
N ARG A 977 20.15 -5.67 16.07
CA ARG A 977 21.18 -4.74 15.60
C ARG A 977 21.95 -4.17 16.77
N ALA A 978 23.18 -3.76 16.51
CA ALA A 978 23.91 -2.93 17.44
C ALA A 978 23.29 -1.53 17.52
N ASP A 979 23.39 -0.91 18.68
CA ASP A 979 22.97 0.47 18.93
C ASP A 979 23.86 1.48 18.20
N TYR A 980 25.10 1.08 17.84
CA TYR A 980 26.11 1.91 17.20
C TYR A 980 26.48 3.15 18.01
N ARG A 981 26.36 3.09 19.34
CA ARG A 981 26.72 4.17 20.26
C ARG A 981 28.16 4.03 20.77
N VAL A 982 28.77 2.85 20.62
CA VAL A 982 30.19 2.64 20.91
C VAL A 982 31.05 3.19 19.77
N GLU A 983 31.97 4.10 20.11
CA GLU A 983 32.98 4.62 19.17
C GLU A 983 33.83 3.47 18.63
N SER A 984 33.97 3.39 17.31
CA SER A 984 34.62 2.28 16.60
C SER A 984 36.15 2.24 16.71
N ALA A 985 36.75 3.10 17.53
CA ALA A 985 38.15 3.48 17.45
C ALA A 985 38.89 3.16 18.77
N ASP A 986 38.94 1.89 19.16
CA ASP A 986 39.95 1.46 20.12
C ASP A 986 41.25 1.22 19.37
N TYR A 987 42.15 2.20 19.42
CA TYR A 987 43.52 2.10 18.90
C TYR A 987 44.55 1.81 20.00
N SER A 988 44.12 1.31 21.15
CA SER A 988 45.05 0.78 22.15
C SER A 988 45.71 -0.51 21.65
N GLY A 989 46.97 -0.72 22.03
CA GLY A 989 47.73 -1.94 21.71
C GLY A 989 48.47 -1.95 20.37
N PHE A 990 48.43 -0.87 19.58
CA PHE A 990 49.32 -0.71 18.43
C PHE A 990 50.73 -0.34 18.87
N GLU A 991 51.74 -1.09 18.42
CA GLU A 991 53.15 -0.76 18.65
C GLU A 991 53.70 0.09 17.50
N ALA A 992 54.31 1.23 17.81
CA ALA A 992 54.96 2.05 16.79
C ALA A 992 56.15 1.29 16.15
N ILE A 993 56.11 1.06 14.84
CA ILE A 993 57.29 0.63 14.08
C ILE A 993 58.28 1.79 14.04
N LYS A 994 57.75 3.01 13.82
CA LYS A 994 58.52 4.25 13.88
C LYS A 994 57.62 5.41 14.25
N GLY A 995 57.95 6.13 15.32
CA GLY A 995 57.30 7.37 15.71
C GLY A 995 58.21 8.59 15.59
N TRP A 996 57.58 9.75 15.42
CA TRP A 996 58.15 11.08 15.54
C TRP A 996 57.33 11.87 16.57
N ASP A 997 57.83 11.94 17.80
CA ASP A 997 57.25 12.78 18.86
C ASP A 997 57.80 14.20 18.72
N PHE A 998 56.96 15.11 18.23
CA PHE A 998 57.37 16.49 17.98
C PHE A 998 57.41 17.35 19.26
N LYS A 999 57.07 16.77 20.42
CA LYS A 999 57.35 17.39 21.72
C LYS A 999 58.84 17.57 21.96
N THR A 1000 59.67 16.74 21.34
CA THR A 1000 61.14 16.80 21.43
C THR A 1000 61.80 17.61 20.31
N GLY A 1001 61.03 18.29 19.46
CA GLY A 1001 61.51 19.12 18.35
C GLY A 1001 61.15 18.58 16.96
N ALA A 1002 61.64 19.23 15.90
CA ALA A 1002 61.24 18.90 14.51
C ALA A 1002 61.63 17.49 14.02
N ASN A 1003 62.53 16.78 14.70
CA ASN A 1003 62.97 15.42 14.35
C ASN A 1003 63.41 15.23 12.88
N GLY A 1004 64.03 16.26 12.29
CA GLY A 1004 64.49 16.26 10.90
C GLY A 1004 63.39 16.52 9.86
N TRP A 1005 62.14 16.72 10.29
CA TRP A 1005 61.07 17.18 9.40
C TRP A 1005 61.31 18.61 8.96
N THR A 1006 60.97 18.87 7.71
CA THR A 1006 61.25 20.14 7.03
C THR A 1006 59.97 20.72 6.45
N GLN A 1007 59.96 22.04 6.30
CA GLN A 1007 58.91 22.74 5.58
C GLN A 1007 58.84 22.22 4.14
N GLY A 1008 57.65 21.83 3.70
CA GLY A 1008 57.35 21.53 2.29
C GLY A 1008 57.00 22.82 1.52
N PHE A 1009 56.15 22.70 0.51
CA PHE A 1009 55.66 23.86 -0.24
C PHE A 1009 54.38 24.42 0.39
N GLY A 1010 53.96 25.62 -0.01
CA GLY A 1010 52.67 26.20 0.39
C GLY A 1010 52.53 26.62 1.86
N LEU A 1011 53.55 26.41 2.71
CA LEU A 1011 53.52 26.71 4.14
C LEU A 1011 54.12 28.08 4.50
N ARG A 1012 53.59 28.74 5.52
CA ARG A 1012 54.19 29.89 6.21
C ARG A 1012 54.37 29.58 7.70
N GLU A 1013 55.28 30.30 8.35
CA GLU A 1013 55.53 30.18 9.80
C GLU A 1013 55.82 28.74 10.27
N PHE A 1014 56.52 27.94 9.46
CA PHE A 1014 56.91 26.59 9.88
C PHE A 1014 57.75 26.65 11.16
N SER A 1015 57.34 25.91 12.18
CA SER A 1015 58.06 25.79 13.45
C SER A 1015 57.94 24.38 13.99
N GLY A 1016 59.08 23.76 14.31
CA GLY A 1016 59.13 22.53 15.11
C GLY A 1016 59.52 22.79 16.56
N SER A 1017 59.00 23.87 17.14
CA SER A 1017 59.23 24.32 18.52
C SER A 1017 57.90 24.55 19.23
N GLY A 1018 57.89 24.54 20.57
CA GLY A 1018 56.64 24.66 21.35
C GLY A 1018 55.87 23.35 21.54
N GLY A 1019 56.47 22.22 21.19
CA GLY A 1019 55.91 20.89 21.47
C GLY A 1019 55.23 20.20 20.28
N ALA A 1020 55.26 20.80 19.09
CA ALA A 1020 54.63 20.28 17.87
C ALA A 1020 55.35 20.76 16.60
N LEU A 1021 55.12 20.09 15.46
CA LEU A 1021 55.29 20.71 14.15
C LEU A 1021 54.09 21.61 13.88
N SER A 1022 54.33 22.85 13.51
CA SER A 1022 53.27 23.82 13.28
C SER A 1022 53.55 24.68 12.05
N GLY A 1023 52.48 25.26 11.51
CA GLY A 1023 52.55 26.21 10.41
C GLY A 1023 51.17 26.76 10.06
N ILE A 1024 51.16 27.73 9.14
CA ILE A 1024 49.95 28.27 8.53
C ILE A 1024 49.94 27.89 7.05
N SER A 1025 48.81 27.40 6.57
CA SER A 1025 48.61 27.18 5.13
C SER A 1025 48.57 28.50 4.36
N GLY A 1026 49.40 28.61 3.32
CA GLY A 1026 49.42 29.74 2.40
C GLY A 1026 48.70 29.48 1.07
N ALA A 1027 48.20 28.27 0.85
CA ALA A 1027 47.47 27.82 -0.34
C ALA A 1027 46.58 26.61 0.02
N ASN A 1028 45.77 26.13 -0.93
CA ASN A 1028 44.96 24.91 -0.78
C ASN A 1028 45.82 23.64 -0.67
N ASP A 1029 47.06 23.68 -1.17
CA ASP A 1029 48.00 22.56 -1.14
C ASP A 1029 49.29 23.01 -0.44
N TYR A 1030 49.61 22.37 0.68
CA TYR A 1030 50.75 22.69 1.51
C TYR A 1030 51.21 21.45 2.28
N SER A 1031 52.48 21.39 2.60
CA SER A 1031 53.05 20.17 3.16
C SER A 1031 54.16 20.38 4.17
N VAL A 1032 54.38 19.33 4.97
CA VAL A 1032 55.59 19.10 5.75
C VAL A 1032 56.19 17.75 5.33
N MET A 1033 57.51 17.70 5.27
CA MET A 1033 58.24 16.56 4.69
C MET A 1033 59.09 15.87 5.74
N SER A 1034 59.04 14.54 5.77
CA SER A 1034 59.98 13.76 6.57
C SER A 1034 61.42 13.87 6.00
N PRO A 1035 62.44 13.47 6.78
CA PRO A 1035 63.74 13.12 6.22
C PRO A 1035 63.61 12.12 5.06
N ASP A 1036 64.51 12.21 4.09
CA ASP A 1036 64.60 11.23 3.00
C ASP A 1036 65.33 9.95 3.47
N ASN A 1037 65.14 8.85 2.75
CA ASN A 1037 65.73 7.52 3.04
C ASN A 1037 65.44 7.01 4.46
N LEU A 1038 64.17 7.04 4.87
CA LEU A 1038 63.71 6.53 6.16
C LEU A 1038 64.05 5.06 6.39
N GLY A 1039 64.02 4.24 5.34
CA GLY A 1039 64.40 2.82 5.37
C GLY A 1039 63.52 1.95 6.26
N ILE A 1040 62.27 2.36 6.51
CA ILE A 1040 61.33 1.68 7.42
C ILE A 1040 60.70 0.50 6.67
N ASP A 1041 60.78 -0.70 7.23
CA ASP A 1041 60.15 -1.90 6.69
C ASP A 1041 58.63 -1.85 6.91
N LEU A 1042 57.85 -1.89 5.83
CA LEU A 1042 56.40 -1.79 5.86
C LEU A 1042 55.68 -3.15 6.01
N THR A 1043 56.40 -4.28 6.03
CA THR A 1043 55.81 -5.63 6.08
C THR A 1043 54.86 -5.82 7.28
N GLY A 1044 55.12 -5.14 8.39
CA GLY A 1044 54.30 -5.17 9.60
C GLY A 1044 53.41 -3.95 9.85
N ALA A 1045 53.37 -2.97 8.93
CA ALA A 1045 52.66 -1.71 9.14
C ALA A 1045 51.15 -1.89 9.02
N GLY A 1046 50.40 -1.50 10.04
CA GLY A 1046 48.93 -1.55 10.08
C GLY A 1046 48.26 -0.21 9.81
N ALA A 1047 48.87 0.90 10.24
CA ALA A 1047 48.35 2.25 10.01
C ALA A 1047 49.42 3.34 10.06
N LEU A 1048 49.03 4.51 9.57
CA LEU A 1048 49.64 5.79 9.94
C LEU A 1048 48.80 6.44 11.05
N HIS A 1049 49.43 6.84 12.14
CA HIS A 1049 48.80 7.58 13.24
C HIS A 1049 49.32 9.01 13.24
N VAL A 1050 48.42 9.99 13.31
CA VAL A 1050 48.76 11.40 13.43
C VAL A 1050 47.95 12.01 14.57
N ARG A 1051 48.63 12.53 15.59
CA ARG A 1051 47.99 13.39 16.60
C ARG A 1051 48.12 14.83 16.18
N MET A 1052 47.02 15.41 15.73
CA MET A 1052 47.01 16.74 15.12
C MET A 1052 45.87 17.61 15.65
N LYS A 1053 46.15 18.89 15.77
CA LYS A 1053 45.18 19.97 15.97
C LYS A 1053 45.21 20.88 14.74
N ALA A 1054 44.06 21.28 14.24
CA ALA A 1054 43.93 22.28 13.19
C ALA A 1054 42.93 23.36 13.63
N GLU A 1055 43.12 24.59 13.18
CA GLU A 1055 42.24 25.72 13.52
C GLU A 1055 40.84 25.58 12.93
N LYS A 1056 40.73 24.91 11.77
CA LYS A 1056 39.47 24.68 11.05
C LYS A 1056 39.18 23.18 10.97
N ALA A 1057 37.91 22.79 11.03
CA ALA A 1057 37.46 21.42 10.77
C ALA A 1057 37.14 21.20 9.27
N ALA A 1058 36.65 20.01 8.92
CA ALA A 1058 36.12 19.63 7.61
C ALA A 1058 37.10 19.55 6.42
N GLY A 1059 38.30 20.10 6.52
CA GLY A 1059 39.33 19.90 5.50
C GLY A 1059 40.01 18.53 5.56
N THR A 1060 40.80 18.19 4.55
CA THR A 1060 41.38 16.85 4.36
C THR A 1060 42.83 16.78 4.86
N LEU A 1061 43.11 15.95 5.87
CA LEU A 1061 44.47 15.52 6.19
C LEU A 1061 44.87 14.45 5.17
N GLN A 1062 45.96 14.68 4.44
CA GLN A 1062 46.47 13.71 3.48
C GLN A 1062 47.95 13.39 3.77
N ILE A 1063 48.32 12.11 3.66
CA ILE A 1063 49.69 11.65 3.83
C ILE A 1063 50.10 10.89 2.59
N PHE A 1064 51.04 11.46 1.85
CA PHE A 1064 51.69 10.78 0.74
C PHE A 1064 52.93 10.04 1.20
N PHE A 1065 53.33 9.04 0.43
CA PHE A 1065 54.56 8.30 0.65
C PHE A 1065 55.32 7.98 -0.63
N THR A 1066 56.62 7.72 -0.48
CA THR A 1066 57.46 7.07 -1.49
C THR A 1066 58.17 5.86 -0.91
N THR A 1067 58.49 4.90 -1.76
CA THR A 1067 59.26 3.71 -1.39
C THR A 1067 60.63 3.72 -2.06
N ASP A 1068 61.55 2.88 -1.62
CA ASP A 1068 62.85 2.75 -2.28
C ASP A 1068 62.73 2.32 -3.75
N GLU A 1069 61.65 1.63 -4.12
CA GLU A 1069 61.37 1.15 -5.48
C GLU A 1069 60.67 2.20 -6.35
N ASP A 1070 59.83 3.07 -5.76
CA ASP A 1070 59.10 4.09 -6.49
C ASP A 1070 59.05 5.44 -5.75
N ASN A 1071 59.86 6.37 -6.28
CA ASN A 1071 60.08 7.70 -5.74
C ASN A 1071 59.11 8.78 -6.25
N ASN A 1072 58.13 8.43 -7.09
CA ASN A 1072 57.18 9.41 -7.61
C ASN A 1072 56.14 9.80 -6.55
N TRP A 1073 55.69 11.05 -6.53
CA TRP A 1073 54.53 11.45 -5.72
C TRP A 1073 53.28 11.39 -6.59
N ASP A 1074 52.30 10.56 -6.22
CA ASP A 1074 51.03 10.43 -6.92
C ASP A 1074 49.91 10.02 -5.95
N GLU A 1075 48.67 10.20 -6.39
CA GLU A 1075 47.47 10.01 -5.56
C GLU A 1075 47.27 8.56 -5.10
N LYS A 1076 47.74 7.59 -5.90
CA LYS A 1076 47.66 6.17 -5.54
C LYS A 1076 48.54 5.85 -4.33
N LYS A 1077 49.55 6.68 -4.06
CA LYS A 1077 50.45 6.57 -2.90
C LYS A 1077 50.13 7.61 -1.84
N SER A 1078 48.86 7.71 -1.49
CA SER A 1078 48.38 8.56 -0.42
C SER A 1078 47.36 7.86 0.47
N PHE A 1079 47.18 8.42 1.66
CA PHE A 1079 46.10 8.13 2.59
C PHE A 1079 45.46 9.45 2.98
N HIS A 1080 44.14 9.49 3.13
CA HIS A 1080 43.44 10.71 3.50
C HIS A 1080 42.36 10.45 4.54
N VAL A 1081 42.13 11.45 5.39
CA VAL A 1081 41.05 11.47 6.39
C VAL A 1081 40.56 12.90 6.59
N GLN A 1082 39.27 13.07 6.81
CA GLN A 1082 38.72 14.39 7.10
C GLN A 1082 39.08 14.81 8.53
N VAL A 1083 39.56 16.05 8.69
CA VAL A 1083 39.81 16.68 9.98
C VAL A 1083 38.48 16.91 10.69
N SER A 1084 38.27 16.22 11.81
CA SER A 1084 36.96 16.10 12.44
C SER A 1084 36.63 17.20 13.44
N LYS A 1085 37.64 17.89 14.00
CA LYS A 1085 37.45 18.94 15.01
C LYS A 1085 38.38 20.12 14.82
N ALA A 1086 37.84 21.32 15.03
CA ALA A 1086 38.57 22.57 15.06
C ALA A 1086 39.13 22.82 16.47
N GLY A 1087 40.36 23.30 16.58
CA GLY A 1087 40.98 23.77 17.83
C GLY A 1087 41.37 22.68 18.85
N GLU A 1088 41.05 21.42 18.60
CA GLU A 1088 41.36 20.29 19.49
C GLU A 1088 42.41 19.34 18.89
N TYR A 1089 43.22 18.71 19.75
CA TYR A 1089 44.06 17.59 19.32
C TYR A 1089 43.21 16.33 19.14
N VAL A 1090 43.32 15.73 17.96
CA VAL A 1090 42.63 14.49 17.58
C VAL A 1090 43.66 13.47 17.11
N ASP A 1091 43.44 12.20 17.46
CA ASP A 1091 44.21 11.06 16.97
C ASP A 1091 43.60 10.52 15.68
N TYR A 1092 44.24 10.77 14.55
CA TYR A 1092 43.84 10.28 13.24
C TYR A 1092 44.60 9.00 12.90
N TRP A 1093 43.86 7.91 12.66
CA TRP A 1093 44.43 6.62 12.28
C TRP A 1093 44.01 6.28 10.85
N LEU A 1094 45.00 6.17 9.96
CA LEU A 1094 44.80 5.87 8.55
C LEU A 1094 45.25 4.42 8.29
N PRO A 1095 44.31 3.46 8.10
CA PRO A 1095 44.64 2.07 7.79
C PRO A 1095 45.53 1.98 6.55
N THR A 1096 46.59 1.15 6.60
CA THR A 1096 47.39 0.86 5.41
C THR A 1096 46.70 -0.16 4.48
N THR A 1097 45.75 -0.93 5.05
CA THR A 1097 44.93 -1.90 4.33
C THR A 1097 44.14 -1.23 3.21
N GLY A 1098 44.32 -1.71 1.97
CA GLY A 1098 43.66 -1.15 0.78
C GLY A 1098 44.58 -0.34 -0.15
N ASN A 1099 45.76 0.07 0.32
CA ASN A 1099 46.77 0.70 -0.52
C ASN A 1099 47.94 -0.27 -0.81
N ALA A 1100 47.83 -1.04 -1.90
CA ALA A 1100 48.85 -2.03 -2.28
C ALA A 1100 50.24 -1.43 -2.57
N ALA A 1101 50.31 -0.13 -2.88
CA ALA A 1101 51.57 0.56 -3.10
C ALA A 1101 52.34 0.82 -1.79
N PHE A 1102 51.68 0.77 -0.63
CA PHE A 1102 52.32 0.94 0.68
C PHE A 1102 52.99 -0.35 1.15
N SER A 1103 54.03 -0.77 0.43
CA SER A 1103 54.77 -2.01 0.67
C SER A 1103 56.28 -1.83 0.48
N GLY A 1104 57.07 -2.83 0.88
CA GLY A 1104 58.54 -2.77 0.81
C GLY A 1104 59.14 -1.85 1.87
N LYS A 1105 60.08 -0.99 1.47
CA LYS A 1105 60.74 -0.04 2.37
C LYS A 1105 60.26 1.38 2.11
N LEU A 1106 59.67 2.00 3.14
CA LEU A 1106 59.29 3.40 3.12
C LEU A 1106 60.54 4.27 3.06
N ARG A 1107 60.60 5.11 2.02
CA ARG A 1107 61.69 6.05 1.81
C ARG A 1107 61.36 7.41 2.41
N ARG A 1108 60.15 7.93 2.21
CA ARG A 1108 59.79 9.28 2.63
C ARG A 1108 58.28 9.45 2.82
N LEU A 1109 57.90 10.32 3.75
CA LEU A 1109 56.53 10.78 3.96
C LEU A 1109 56.41 12.27 3.65
N ARG A 1110 55.25 12.63 3.13
CA ARG A 1110 54.78 14.00 2.97
C ARG A 1110 53.42 14.09 3.63
N VAL A 1111 53.26 15.00 4.57
CA VAL A 1111 51.98 15.24 5.24
C VAL A 1111 51.46 16.58 4.78
N ASP A 1112 50.22 16.58 4.32
CA ASP A 1112 49.45 17.74 3.92
C ASP A 1112 48.38 17.90 5.02
N PRO A 1113 48.63 18.73 6.06
CA PRO A 1113 47.83 18.72 7.28
C PRO A 1113 46.35 19.06 7.09
N GLN A 1114 46.03 19.85 6.06
CA GLN A 1114 44.68 20.17 5.62
C GLN A 1114 44.72 20.67 4.17
N ASP A 1115 43.58 20.78 3.51
CA ASP A 1115 43.42 21.39 2.18
C ASP A 1115 42.78 22.79 2.24
N ILE A 1116 42.78 23.42 3.42
CA ILE A 1116 42.15 24.73 3.67
C ILE A 1116 43.22 25.83 3.82
N PRO A 1117 43.17 26.92 3.02
CA PRO A 1117 44.04 28.09 3.20
C PRO A 1117 43.83 28.84 4.51
N GLU A 1118 44.86 29.54 4.95
CA GLU A 1118 44.84 30.37 6.16
C GLU A 1118 44.33 29.59 7.38
N SER A 1119 44.75 28.33 7.52
CA SER A 1119 44.46 27.43 8.63
C SER A 1119 45.77 27.11 9.35
N ARG A 1120 45.82 27.37 10.66
CA ARG A 1120 46.94 26.93 11.49
C ARG A 1120 46.80 25.46 11.87
N PHE A 1121 47.89 24.70 11.83
CA PHE A 1121 47.94 23.34 12.35
C PHE A 1121 49.08 23.13 13.34
N GLU A 1122 48.94 22.11 14.18
CA GLU A 1122 49.94 21.61 15.12
C GLU A 1122 49.88 20.06 15.12
N ILE A 1123 50.99 19.41 14.74
CA ILE A 1123 51.16 17.94 14.82
C ILE A 1123 52.06 17.63 16.01
N GLU A 1124 51.51 16.96 17.02
CA GLU A 1124 52.27 16.50 18.20
C GLU A 1124 53.01 15.20 17.92
N LEU A 1125 52.39 14.30 17.15
CA LEU A 1125 52.88 12.95 16.95
C LEU A 1125 52.54 12.50 15.53
N LEU A 1126 53.48 11.83 14.89
CA LEU A 1126 53.23 11.02 13.71
C LEU A 1126 53.93 9.67 13.87
N GLU A 1127 53.23 8.57 13.60
CA GLU A 1127 53.80 7.22 13.68
C GLU A 1127 53.38 6.35 12.50
N VAL A 1128 54.32 5.51 12.04
CA VAL A 1128 54.00 4.28 11.32
C VAL A 1128 53.76 3.22 12.39
N SER A 1129 52.51 2.85 12.56
CA SER A 1129 52.07 1.90 13.58
C SER A 1129 52.06 0.48 13.02
N GLY A 1130 52.45 -0.47 13.84
CA GLY A 1130 52.43 -1.90 13.52
C GLY A 1130 51.01 -2.44 13.47
N LYS A 1131 50.89 -3.76 13.37
CA LYS A 1131 49.63 -4.49 13.57
C LYS A 1131 49.49 -4.85 15.06
N ARG A 1132 48.27 -4.82 15.60
CA ARG A 1132 47.98 -5.27 16.97
C ARG A 1132 47.50 -6.70 16.97
N GLU A 1133 47.70 -7.38 18.10
CA GLU A 1133 47.11 -8.70 18.32
C GLU A 1133 45.59 -8.57 18.47
N ARG A 1134 44.84 -9.25 17.60
CA ARG A 1134 43.39 -9.41 17.69
C ARG A 1134 43.06 -10.88 17.86
N LEU A 1135 41.93 -11.16 18.50
CA LEU A 1135 41.40 -12.51 18.60
C LEU A 1135 40.65 -12.84 17.32
N THR A 1136 40.92 -14.02 16.76
CA THR A 1136 40.20 -14.59 15.63
C THR A 1136 39.68 -15.97 15.98
N LEU A 1137 38.69 -16.45 15.23
CA LEU A 1137 38.31 -17.85 15.26
C LEU A 1137 38.87 -18.53 14.02
N GLU A 1138 39.47 -19.69 14.18
CA GLU A 1138 39.88 -20.53 13.05
C GLU A 1138 39.16 -21.87 13.12
N ARG A 1139 38.57 -22.25 11.98
CA ARG A 1139 37.96 -23.56 11.79
C ARG A 1139 38.97 -24.54 11.22
N SER A 1140 38.77 -25.84 11.48
CA SER A 1140 39.67 -26.93 11.08
C SER A 1140 39.98 -27.02 9.57
N ASP A 1141 39.17 -26.42 8.70
CA ASP A 1141 39.39 -26.31 7.26
C ASP A 1141 40.27 -25.10 6.86
N GLY A 1142 40.74 -24.32 7.84
CA GLY A 1142 41.57 -23.13 7.66
C GLY A 1142 40.77 -21.84 7.47
N ALA A 1143 39.44 -21.87 7.56
CA ALA A 1143 38.63 -20.65 7.51
C ALA A 1143 38.86 -19.82 8.78
N VAL A 1144 39.16 -18.53 8.61
CA VAL A 1144 39.39 -17.58 9.71
C VAL A 1144 38.25 -16.57 9.77
N PHE A 1145 37.74 -16.31 10.96
CA PHE A 1145 36.74 -15.29 11.25
C PHE A 1145 37.32 -14.17 12.09
N SER A 1146 37.08 -12.93 11.66
CA SER A 1146 37.45 -11.71 12.39
C SER A 1146 36.20 -10.99 12.86
N PHE A 1147 36.20 -10.52 14.12
CA PHE A 1147 35.03 -9.92 14.78
C PHE A 1147 34.73 -8.47 14.34
N GLY A 1148 35.59 -7.86 13.52
CA GLY A 1148 35.33 -6.57 12.89
C GLY A 1148 35.29 -5.39 13.88
N ARG A 1149 34.14 -4.71 13.99
CA ARG A 1149 33.93 -3.51 14.83
C ARG A 1149 33.80 -3.85 16.32
N TYR A 1150 33.25 -5.02 16.64
CA TYR A 1150 32.92 -5.43 18.00
C TYR A 1150 33.87 -6.54 18.43
N GLU A 1151 34.98 -6.18 19.07
CA GLU A 1151 35.97 -7.17 19.53
C GLU A 1151 35.42 -8.00 20.71
N PRO A 1152 35.72 -9.31 20.76
CA PRO A 1152 35.39 -10.12 21.91
C PRO A 1152 36.29 -9.74 23.09
N TYR A 1153 35.80 -9.93 24.31
CA TYR A 1153 36.57 -9.62 25.52
C TYR A 1153 36.68 -10.82 26.45
N LEU A 1154 37.79 -10.88 27.19
CA LEU A 1154 38.01 -11.89 28.22
C LEU A 1154 37.50 -11.39 29.57
N SER A 1155 36.67 -12.17 30.24
CA SER A 1155 36.25 -11.94 31.63
C SER A 1155 36.22 -13.25 32.37
N ASP A 1156 36.86 -13.31 33.55
CA ASP A 1156 36.93 -14.49 34.42
C ASP A 1156 37.43 -15.78 33.72
N GLY A 1157 38.30 -15.64 32.72
CA GLY A 1157 38.85 -16.76 31.95
C GLY A 1157 37.98 -17.24 30.79
N GLU A 1158 36.81 -16.63 30.59
CA GLU A 1158 35.88 -16.92 29.50
C GLU A 1158 35.94 -15.83 28.42
N LEU A 1159 35.90 -16.23 27.16
CA LEU A 1159 35.83 -15.29 26.02
C LEU A 1159 34.38 -14.99 25.68
N TYR A 1160 33.99 -13.73 25.80
CA TYR A 1160 32.67 -13.22 25.50
C TYR A 1160 32.65 -12.65 24.08
N MET A 1161 31.83 -13.25 23.21
CA MET A 1161 31.73 -12.87 21.79
C MET A 1161 30.44 -12.10 21.52
N PRO A 1162 30.50 -10.94 20.84
CA PRO A 1162 29.31 -10.21 20.47
C PRO A 1162 28.54 -10.94 19.37
N PHE A 1163 27.25 -11.08 19.59
CA PHE A 1163 26.33 -11.75 18.68
C PHE A 1163 25.74 -10.71 17.73
N ASP A 1164 26.47 -10.37 16.67
CA ASP A 1164 25.98 -9.52 15.57
C ASP A 1164 25.64 -10.37 14.33
N PRO A 1165 24.36 -10.49 13.97
CA PRO A 1165 23.95 -11.18 12.76
C PRO A 1165 24.60 -10.65 11.48
N LYS A 1166 25.01 -9.37 11.42
CA LYS A 1166 25.66 -8.78 10.23
C LYS A 1166 27.07 -9.32 9.97
N THR A 1167 27.74 -9.83 11.00
CA THR A 1167 29.16 -10.23 10.89
C THR A 1167 29.36 -11.57 10.20
N GLY A 1168 28.31 -12.40 10.09
CA GLY A 1168 28.43 -13.78 9.59
C GLY A 1168 28.95 -14.78 10.63
N LEU A 1169 29.11 -14.36 11.90
CA LEU A 1169 29.57 -15.22 13.01
C LEU A 1169 28.74 -16.51 13.13
N LEU A 1170 27.43 -16.38 12.97
CA LEU A 1170 26.50 -17.51 13.04
C LEU A 1170 26.69 -18.52 11.92
N THR A 1171 26.84 -18.05 10.68
CA THR A 1171 27.17 -18.91 9.53
C THR A 1171 28.53 -19.59 9.74
N PHE A 1172 29.50 -18.90 10.35
CA PHE A 1172 30.80 -19.50 10.70
C PHE A 1172 30.64 -20.67 11.68
N PHE A 1173 29.76 -20.53 12.67
CA PHE A 1173 29.37 -21.61 13.59
C PHE A 1173 28.35 -22.60 13.01
N GLY A 1174 27.84 -22.41 11.79
CA GLY A 1174 26.74 -23.22 11.25
C GLY A 1174 25.47 -23.19 12.12
N CYS A 1175 25.15 -22.03 12.71
CA CYS A 1175 23.99 -21.82 13.56
C CYS A 1175 22.96 -20.86 12.94
N GLY A 1176 21.67 -21.17 13.08
CA GLY A 1176 20.54 -20.29 12.79
C GLY A 1176 20.03 -19.63 14.07
N TYR A 1177 19.18 -18.60 13.96
CA TYR A 1177 18.65 -17.93 15.16
C TYR A 1177 17.24 -17.33 14.98
N ASP A 1178 16.54 -17.16 16.10
CA ASP A 1178 15.42 -16.22 16.26
C ASP A 1178 15.75 -15.18 17.33
N TRP A 1179 15.29 -13.95 17.12
CA TRP A 1179 15.39 -12.87 18.10
C TRP A 1179 14.01 -12.51 18.65
N PHE A 1180 13.92 -12.43 19.98
CA PHE A 1180 12.73 -12.03 20.73
C PHE A 1180 13.04 -10.74 21.52
N PRO A 1181 12.76 -9.55 20.96
CA PRO A 1181 13.16 -8.28 21.56
C PRO A 1181 12.53 -8.05 22.94
N GLU A 1182 11.26 -8.42 23.12
CA GLU A 1182 10.52 -8.17 24.38
C GLU A 1182 11.09 -8.91 25.58
N THR A 1183 11.57 -10.14 25.36
CA THR A 1183 12.21 -10.94 26.41
C THR A 1183 13.73 -10.83 26.39
N ARG A 1184 14.29 -10.10 25.41
CA ARG A 1184 15.73 -10.01 25.13
C ARG A 1184 16.38 -11.39 25.05
N THR A 1185 15.71 -12.28 24.31
CA THR A 1185 16.10 -13.70 24.16
C THR A 1185 16.47 -13.99 22.73
N ILE A 1186 17.56 -14.74 22.53
CA ILE A 1186 17.87 -15.39 21.25
C ILE A 1186 17.64 -16.88 21.39
N LEU A 1187 16.97 -17.49 20.40
CA LEU A 1187 16.93 -18.93 20.23
C LEU A 1187 17.91 -19.32 19.11
N VAL A 1188 19.03 -19.95 19.46
CA VAL A 1188 20.03 -20.44 18.50
C VAL A 1188 19.74 -21.89 18.14
N ARG A 1189 19.96 -22.28 16.89
CA ARG A 1189 19.66 -23.61 16.35
C ARG A 1189 20.82 -24.17 15.52
N ARG A 1190 21.14 -25.45 15.70
CA ARG A 1190 22.11 -26.21 14.90
C ARG A 1190 21.90 -27.72 15.10
N GLY A 1191 21.95 -28.52 14.03
CA GLY A 1191 21.95 -29.99 14.13
C GLY A 1191 20.68 -30.55 14.78
N GLY A 1192 19.52 -29.94 14.50
CA GLY A 1192 18.24 -30.29 15.14
C GLY A 1192 18.12 -29.94 16.64
N LYS A 1193 19.14 -29.32 17.25
CA LYS A 1193 19.08 -28.79 18.62
C LYS A 1193 18.73 -27.30 18.61
N SER A 1194 18.07 -26.84 19.66
CA SER A 1194 17.78 -25.43 19.88
C SER A 1194 18.07 -25.03 21.33
N VAL A 1195 18.78 -23.93 21.55
CA VAL A 1195 19.13 -23.42 22.88
C VAL A 1195 18.79 -21.93 22.95
N SER A 1196 18.17 -21.51 24.05
CA SER A 1196 17.82 -20.11 24.28
C SER A 1196 18.81 -19.43 25.21
N TYR A 1197 19.21 -18.21 24.86
CA TYR A 1197 20.05 -17.34 25.68
C TYR A 1197 19.31 -16.03 25.95
N THR A 1198 19.18 -15.66 27.23
CA THR A 1198 18.52 -14.43 27.65
C THR A 1198 19.53 -13.43 28.22
N ILE A 1199 19.54 -12.21 27.71
CA ILE A 1199 20.42 -11.14 28.20
C ILE A 1199 20.13 -10.84 29.67
N GLY A 1200 21.19 -10.72 30.48
CA GLY A 1200 21.13 -10.47 31.92
C GLY A 1200 20.86 -11.71 32.78
N LYS A 1201 20.45 -12.84 32.17
CA LYS A 1201 20.25 -14.13 32.86
C LYS A 1201 21.31 -15.15 32.47
N ASP A 1202 21.51 -15.31 31.17
CA ASP A 1202 22.40 -16.31 30.57
C ASP A 1202 23.68 -15.68 30.02
N ILE A 1203 23.56 -14.47 29.47
CA ILE A 1203 24.59 -13.81 28.67
C ILE A 1203 24.61 -12.30 28.97
N GLY A 1204 25.68 -11.62 28.56
CA GLY A 1204 25.83 -10.16 28.70
C GLY A 1204 25.24 -9.38 27.53
N GLU A 1205 25.45 -8.06 27.54
CA GLU A 1205 25.14 -7.16 26.42
C GLU A 1205 26.28 -6.17 26.19
N MET A 1206 26.53 -5.83 24.93
CA MET A 1206 27.47 -4.81 24.47
C MET A 1206 26.86 -4.06 23.29
N ASP A 1207 26.60 -2.75 23.46
CA ASP A 1207 26.02 -1.87 22.44
C ASP A 1207 24.74 -2.45 21.80
N GLY A 1208 23.80 -2.93 22.63
CA GLY A 1208 22.56 -3.56 22.18
C GLY A 1208 22.70 -5.00 21.66
N LEU A 1209 23.94 -5.50 21.50
CA LEU A 1209 24.20 -6.87 21.08
C LEU A 1209 24.36 -7.81 22.28
N PRO A 1210 23.71 -8.98 22.30
CA PRO A 1210 23.99 -10.04 23.26
C PRO A 1210 25.44 -10.52 23.13
N VAL A 1211 26.07 -10.83 24.26
CA VAL A 1211 27.46 -11.31 24.29
C VAL A 1211 27.54 -12.68 24.93
N ILE A 1212 27.86 -13.70 24.12
CA ILE A 1212 27.78 -15.11 24.48
C ILE A 1212 29.19 -15.65 24.82
N PRO A 1213 29.37 -16.36 25.96
CA PRO A 1213 30.61 -17.07 26.23
C PRO A 1213 30.90 -18.12 25.15
N PHE A 1214 32.11 -18.10 24.59
CA PHE A 1214 32.55 -19.04 23.56
C PHE A 1214 32.35 -20.50 23.99
N SER A 1215 32.86 -20.85 25.17
CA SER A 1215 32.72 -22.20 25.77
C SER A 1215 31.27 -22.65 25.83
N ARG A 1216 30.36 -21.77 26.25
CA ARG A 1216 28.94 -22.07 26.37
C ARG A 1216 28.32 -22.39 25.02
N LEU A 1217 28.54 -21.56 23.99
CA LEU A 1217 28.00 -21.82 22.65
C LEU A 1217 28.58 -23.13 22.07
N THR A 1218 29.88 -23.36 22.24
CA THR A 1218 30.52 -24.57 21.72
C THR A 1218 30.05 -25.82 22.45
N ASP A 1219 29.84 -25.77 23.77
CA ASP A 1219 29.38 -26.91 24.57
C ASP A 1219 27.93 -27.27 24.26
N ASP A 1220 27.05 -26.26 24.18
CA ASP A 1220 25.63 -26.42 23.92
C ASP A 1220 25.37 -27.14 22.57
N PHE A 1221 26.18 -26.82 21.55
CA PHE A 1221 26.05 -27.39 20.20
C PHE A 1221 27.11 -28.45 19.85
N GLY A 1222 28.05 -28.76 20.75
CA GLY A 1222 29.11 -29.75 20.51
C GLY A 1222 30.10 -29.35 19.41
N ILE A 1223 30.44 -28.07 19.34
CA ILE A 1223 31.34 -27.49 18.34
C ILE A 1223 32.79 -27.68 18.80
N SER A 1224 33.55 -28.54 18.13
CA SER A 1224 34.93 -28.86 18.52
C SER A 1224 35.97 -28.52 17.45
N ASP A 1225 35.54 -28.07 16.27
CA ASP A 1225 36.38 -27.82 15.11
C ASP A 1225 36.79 -26.34 14.96
N ILE A 1226 36.40 -25.49 15.91
CA ILE A 1226 36.72 -24.06 15.94
C ILE A 1226 37.60 -23.78 17.16
N VAL A 1227 38.72 -23.07 16.94
CA VAL A 1227 39.66 -22.67 17.98
C VAL A 1227 39.88 -21.16 17.94
N ILE A 1228 40.18 -20.59 19.10
CA ILE A 1228 40.58 -19.18 19.21
C ILE A 1228 42.05 -19.06 18.81
N LYS A 1229 42.37 -18.10 17.95
CA LYS A 1229 43.73 -17.72 17.61
C LYS A 1229 43.98 -16.25 17.90
N THR A 1230 45.25 -15.91 18.01
CA THR A 1230 45.71 -14.52 18.06
C THR A 1230 46.42 -14.22 16.75
N GLU A 1231 45.93 -13.23 16.01
CA GLU A 1231 46.54 -12.79 14.76
C GLU A 1231 46.89 -11.31 14.83
N LYS A 1232 47.99 -10.92 14.18
CA LYS A 1232 48.37 -9.51 14.06
C LYS A 1232 47.63 -8.88 12.89
N MET A 1233 46.69 -7.98 13.17
CA MET A 1233 45.85 -7.29 12.17
C MET A 1233 45.64 -5.80 12.50
N PHE A 1234 45.08 -5.03 11.56
CA PHE A 1234 44.66 -3.64 11.78
C PHE A 1234 43.20 -3.59 12.20
#